data_AF-A0A925NH59-F1
#
_entry.id   AF-A0A925NH59-F1
#
_cell.length_a   1.000
_cell.length_b   1.000
_cell.length_c   1.000
_cell.angle_alpha   90.00
_cell.angle_beta   90.00
_cell.angle_gamma   90.00
#
_symmetry.space_group_name_H-M   'P 1'
#
loop_
_entity.id
_entity.type
_entity.pdbx_description
1 polymer ?
#
loop_
_entity_poly.entity_id
_entity_poly.type
_entity_poly.pdbx_seq_one_letter_code
_entity_poly.pdbx_strand_id
1 'polypeptide(L)'
;MTAELTRVETRKKNVRKDIQSTITLLAASCAGSVVIALYVLGVCTLNQQHKDSNSVDRAAYLAARYLSEITATHPSLGRIGIVDSVPPEQNYAQKKRNRVTGVNSLYATLRADALVAERLNNPALASLVSKDLKVAKSLEQDLRRRMFASVEQTPELKSESSEQNIYAESLTNQDSDSDSDKKDSILQEVSRFLSEDTKGRGPNLIDVRLALGTVEPGLIGSQMFAPSDEINKNFVQDGLYKVGESIPLPTGEKVNFISQPHATRLIDQSWFSTNTRGSAPSAVQIEAVFEKNAERGKKEIIIKKACAVIGGEIVYPAASVFVLNFPHGKPRQFSNVLDLLNYKLWNSQGEWQQVVGTEVPGKGSLAPPIDPIRSNLTPGDALSHALYDWLKQMGPLVEPANFTKVMALSFTDAANKNSIPTVIGQANSCLAVDSGTREYALLNQTNPDGPGQMAISRCFSVRDNHLQADKVPPPSALPLIVDADGNCVLAGKDKFDKALLKDLLSSIYETNLAAIETLESSKQMIVRAKAALKEIDQKMYFERQELNSVQARMNRIRSKIPFDVEDSSKINRPLREKETENLRQYNLAKNRLDALKQLLIQDTDQRAKQRKLNDLAQMVTFNANKVGITTYDLCAHANQIMLNGLARTQYPSKGFLLGGRFVFLPQPVPIQEEEFFAAHENKTLKDLVPDAPKKGDLNYDWTNSEMHLVAECSDLLANHGKTIFVDGLPLNDYLSKVREIPKWTKTTFVLDSNAIVGTAENRKSNQSSQKGNGAKAEEIKPRAKPSGLSAYKEYAFGNIRIPAGQLMYYCPNALKTGSAPEVGWSVAIRDLVSSRSEGSMGEAVNIPNGDWRDSKDANGTPLPGLAGEFQLRCPLPLTDLAASGSYLTNPLTGHQTPQIPPLPPDML
;
A
#
# COMPACT_ATOMS: atom_id res chain seq x y z
N MET A 1 -2.85 83.71 -79.36
CA MET A 1 -3.40 82.93 -80.50
C MET A 1 -2.78 81.52 -80.60
N THR A 2 -2.57 80.82 -79.48
CA THR A 2 -1.95 79.47 -79.45
C THR A 2 -2.52 78.57 -78.34
N ALA A 3 -3.68 78.90 -77.76
CA ALA A 3 -4.27 78.15 -76.65
C ALA A 3 -5.56 77.37 -77.00
N GLU A 4 -6.16 77.55 -78.19
CA GLU A 4 -7.45 76.93 -78.52
C GLU A 4 -7.38 75.68 -79.41
N LEU A 5 -6.23 75.39 -80.05
CA LEU A 5 -6.12 74.24 -80.97
C LEU A 5 -5.78 72.90 -80.30
N THR A 6 -5.35 72.88 -79.04
CA THR A 6 -5.01 71.63 -78.31
C THR A 6 -6.21 70.99 -77.57
N ARG A 7 -7.35 71.68 -77.47
CA ARG A 7 -8.55 71.18 -76.76
C ARG A 7 -9.42 70.22 -77.59
N VAL A 8 -9.33 70.24 -78.92
CA VAL A 8 -10.21 69.42 -79.78
C VAL A 8 -9.65 68.02 -80.00
N GLU A 9 -8.32 67.86 -80.10
CA GLU A 9 -7.69 66.53 -80.27
C GLU A 9 -7.70 65.68 -78.99
N THR A 10 -7.66 66.31 -77.82
CA THR A 10 -7.72 65.62 -76.52
C THR A 10 -9.10 65.02 -76.25
N ARG A 11 -10.19 65.67 -76.69
CA ARG A 11 -11.56 65.11 -76.56
C ARG A 11 -11.79 63.87 -77.44
N LYS A 12 -11.30 63.85 -78.69
CA LYS A 12 -11.45 62.66 -79.57
C LYS A 12 -10.62 61.46 -79.10
N LYS A 13 -9.43 61.68 -78.52
CA LYS A 13 -8.63 60.60 -77.93
C LYS A 13 -9.26 60.03 -76.66
N ASN A 14 -9.88 60.87 -75.82
CA ASN A 14 -10.55 60.39 -74.61
C ASN A 14 -11.81 59.59 -74.92
N VAL A 15 -12.63 60.00 -75.90
CA VAL A 15 -13.83 59.23 -76.29
C VAL A 15 -13.47 57.86 -76.88
N ARG A 16 -12.39 57.74 -77.66
CA ARG A 16 -11.93 56.42 -78.15
C ARG A 16 -11.39 55.53 -77.02
N LYS A 17 -10.67 56.10 -76.05
CA LYS A 17 -10.22 55.36 -74.87
C LYS A 17 -11.39 54.91 -74.01
N ASP A 18 -12.41 55.76 -73.83
CA ASP A 18 -13.60 55.41 -73.06
C ASP A 18 -14.35 54.28 -73.74
N ILE A 19 -14.60 54.35 -75.06
CA ILE A 19 -15.25 53.26 -75.81
C ILE A 19 -14.44 51.96 -75.74
N GLN A 20 -13.11 52.01 -75.88
CA GLN A 20 -12.26 50.82 -75.74
C GLN A 20 -12.34 50.24 -74.32
N SER A 21 -12.36 51.10 -73.30
CA SER A 21 -12.50 50.68 -71.90
C SER A 21 -13.88 50.08 -71.61
N THR A 22 -14.95 50.61 -72.21
CA THR A 22 -16.30 50.05 -72.04
C THR A 22 -16.42 48.71 -72.74
N ILE A 23 -15.84 48.55 -73.94
CA ILE A 23 -15.84 47.27 -74.66
C ILE A 23 -15.01 46.22 -73.90
N THR A 24 -13.85 46.59 -73.34
CA THR A 24 -13.05 45.65 -72.52
C THR A 24 -13.75 45.28 -71.22
N LEU A 25 -14.42 46.22 -70.56
CA LEU A 25 -15.23 45.93 -69.37
C LEU A 25 -16.40 45.00 -69.69
N LEU A 26 -17.09 45.24 -70.82
CA LEU A 26 -18.19 44.39 -71.27
C LEU A 26 -17.69 42.97 -71.60
N ALA A 27 -16.59 42.86 -72.35
CA ALA A 27 -15.97 41.58 -72.67
C ALA A 27 -15.51 40.82 -71.42
N ALA A 28 -14.90 41.52 -70.44
CA ALA A 28 -14.50 40.95 -69.17
C ALA A 28 -15.72 40.49 -68.33
N SER A 29 -16.82 41.26 -68.32
CA SER A 29 -18.05 40.87 -67.64
C SER A 29 -18.71 39.65 -68.29
N CYS A 30 -18.73 39.58 -69.63
CA CYS A 30 -19.26 38.43 -70.35
C CYS A 30 -18.39 37.19 -70.09
N ALA A 31 -17.06 37.31 -70.20
CA ALA A 31 -16.15 36.20 -69.90
C ALA A 31 -16.30 35.72 -68.45
N GLY A 32 -16.37 36.65 -67.49
CA GLY A 32 -16.61 36.33 -66.07
C GLY A 32 -17.95 35.62 -65.84
N SER A 33 -19.02 36.08 -66.49
CA SER A 33 -20.34 35.44 -66.39
C SER A 33 -20.36 34.03 -66.98
N VAL A 34 -19.62 33.79 -68.08
CA VAL A 34 -19.50 32.46 -68.70
C VAL A 34 -18.70 31.52 -67.80
N VAL A 35 -17.61 31.98 -67.17
CA VAL A 35 -16.83 31.16 -66.22
C VAL A 35 -17.67 30.77 -65.01
N ILE A 36 -18.44 31.72 -64.45
CA ILE A 36 -19.34 31.44 -63.33
C ILE A 36 -20.45 30.47 -63.74
N ALA A 37 -21.04 30.64 -64.93
CA ALA A 37 -22.07 29.74 -65.44
C ALA A 37 -21.52 28.31 -65.65
N LEU A 38 -20.30 28.18 -66.20
CA LEU A 38 -19.63 26.88 -66.36
C LEU A 38 -19.25 26.24 -65.01
N TYR A 39 -18.84 27.04 -64.03
CA TYR A 39 -18.59 26.55 -62.66
C TYR A 39 -19.87 26.06 -62.00
N VAL A 40 -20.97 26.83 -62.08
CA VAL A 40 -22.28 26.43 -61.55
C VAL A 40 -22.80 25.18 -62.26
N LEU A 41 -22.69 25.11 -63.60
CA LEU A 41 -23.00 23.89 -64.35
C LEU A 41 -22.15 22.71 -63.90
N GLY A 42 -20.83 22.89 -63.77
CA GLY A 42 -19.91 21.86 -63.28
C GLY A 42 -20.29 21.35 -61.88
N VAL A 43 -20.54 22.25 -60.93
CA VAL A 43 -20.96 21.93 -59.56
C VAL A 43 -22.35 21.28 -59.55
N CYS A 44 -23.30 21.76 -60.36
CA CYS A 44 -24.62 21.14 -60.50
C CYS A 44 -24.55 19.75 -61.13
N THR A 45 -23.72 19.54 -62.15
CA THR A 45 -23.53 18.23 -62.79
C THR A 45 -22.82 17.25 -61.86
N LEU A 46 -21.81 17.71 -61.09
CA LEU A 46 -21.13 16.89 -60.08
C LEU A 46 -22.08 16.56 -58.93
N ASN A 47 -22.88 17.52 -58.45
CA ASN A 47 -23.90 17.25 -57.42
C ASN A 47 -25.03 16.36 -57.90
N GLN A 48 -25.44 16.44 -59.17
CA GLN A 48 -26.45 15.53 -59.76
C GLN A 48 -25.89 14.12 -59.94
N GLN A 49 -24.65 13.98 -60.43
CA GLN A 49 -23.98 12.68 -60.51
C GLN A 49 -23.75 12.05 -59.13
N HIS A 50 -23.47 12.85 -58.09
CA HIS A 50 -23.37 12.37 -56.71
C HIS A 50 -24.71 12.09 -56.03
N LYS A 51 -25.84 12.58 -56.55
CA LYS A 51 -27.18 12.36 -55.97
C LYS A 51 -27.83 11.05 -56.42
N ASP A 52 -27.55 10.58 -57.62
CA ASP A 52 -28.16 9.37 -58.18
C ASP A 52 -27.33 8.09 -57.89
N SER A 53 -26.05 8.24 -57.57
CA SER A 53 -25.22 7.15 -57.05
C SER A 53 -25.21 7.16 -55.52
N ASN A 54 -25.68 6.05 -54.94
CA ASN A 54 -25.22 5.50 -53.66
C ASN A 54 -25.99 5.78 -52.35
N SER A 55 -27.32 5.92 -52.40
CA SER A 55 -28.19 5.78 -51.21
C SER A 55 -28.04 4.42 -50.50
N VAL A 56 -28.00 3.33 -51.29
CA VAL A 56 -27.81 1.95 -50.79
C VAL A 56 -26.44 1.74 -50.16
N ASP A 57 -25.40 2.35 -50.73
CA ASP A 57 -24.05 2.33 -50.15
C ASP A 57 -23.98 3.11 -48.84
N ARG A 58 -24.61 4.29 -48.75
CA ARG A 58 -24.72 5.02 -47.48
C ARG A 58 -25.47 4.20 -46.43
N ALA A 59 -26.54 3.52 -46.84
CA ALA A 59 -27.27 2.61 -45.98
C ALA A 59 -26.40 1.43 -45.51
N ALA A 60 -25.57 0.85 -46.39
CA ALA A 60 -24.66 -0.24 -46.04
C ALA A 60 -23.58 0.23 -45.05
N TYR A 61 -23.03 1.41 -45.28
CA TYR A 61 -22.10 2.06 -44.36
C TYR A 61 -22.74 2.31 -42.97
N LEU A 62 -23.97 2.82 -42.95
CA LEU A 62 -24.72 3.10 -41.73
C LEU A 62 -25.07 1.81 -40.98
N ALA A 63 -25.48 0.75 -41.67
CA ALA A 63 -25.68 -0.57 -41.08
C ALA A 63 -24.39 -1.12 -40.45
N ALA A 64 -23.25 -1.02 -41.17
CA ALA A 64 -21.95 -1.46 -40.64
C ALA A 64 -21.55 -0.65 -39.40
N ARG A 65 -21.85 0.66 -39.36
CA ARG A 65 -21.63 1.50 -38.18
C ARG A 65 -22.49 1.06 -36.99
N TYR A 66 -23.77 0.80 -37.18
CA TYR A 66 -24.61 0.32 -36.06
C TYR A 66 -24.19 -1.05 -35.55
N LEU A 67 -23.79 -1.96 -36.46
CA LEU A 67 -23.24 -3.26 -36.07
C LEU A 67 -21.95 -3.13 -35.26
N SER A 68 -21.13 -2.10 -35.51
CA SER A 68 -19.91 -1.82 -34.74
C SER A 68 -20.18 -1.41 -33.28
N GLU A 69 -21.39 -0.92 -32.98
CA GLU A 69 -21.80 -0.51 -31.63
C GLU A 69 -22.35 -1.68 -30.79
N ILE A 70 -22.62 -2.83 -31.41
CA ILE A 70 -23.12 -4.01 -30.69
C ILE A 70 -21.98 -4.60 -29.86
N THR A 71 -22.26 -4.84 -28.58
CA THR A 71 -21.30 -5.39 -27.63
C THR A 71 -21.89 -6.54 -26.81
N ALA A 72 -21.02 -7.44 -26.37
CA ALA A 72 -21.27 -8.44 -25.34
C ALA A 72 -20.47 -8.07 -24.09
N THR A 73 -21.00 -8.36 -22.90
CA THR A 73 -20.41 -7.91 -21.63
C THR A 73 -20.07 -9.09 -20.74
N HIS A 74 -18.89 -9.07 -20.11
CA HIS A 74 -18.49 -10.04 -19.09
C HIS A 74 -17.82 -9.34 -17.91
N PRO A 75 -18.02 -9.81 -16.66
CA PRO A 75 -17.38 -9.21 -15.49
C PRO A 75 -15.84 -9.14 -15.57
N SER A 76 -15.18 -10.18 -16.09
CA SER A 76 -13.70 -10.26 -16.12
C SER A 76 -13.00 -9.71 -17.37
N LEU A 77 -13.72 -9.58 -18.50
CA LEU A 77 -13.16 -9.13 -19.79
C LEU A 77 -13.75 -7.79 -20.25
N GLY A 78 -14.72 -7.27 -19.51
CA GLY A 78 -15.40 -6.02 -19.84
C GLY A 78 -16.36 -6.14 -21.02
N ARG A 79 -16.51 -5.04 -21.77
CA ARG A 79 -17.33 -4.97 -22.99
C ARG A 79 -16.51 -5.38 -24.21
N ILE A 80 -16.98 -6.39 -24.94
CA ILE A 80 -16.37 -6.91 -26.15
C ILE A 80 -17.23 -6.58 -27.36
N GLY A 81 -16.64 -5.98 -28.39
CA GLY A 81 -17.29 -5.64 -29.66
C GLY A 81 -16.47 -6.17 -30.85
N ILE A 82 -16.89 -5.86 -32.07
CA ILE A 82 -16.08 -6.21 -33.26
C ILE A 82 -14.83 -5.34 -33.34
N VAL A 83 -14.99 -4.05 -33.10
CA VAL A 83 -13.93 -3.04 -33.15
C VAL A 83 -13.68 -2.49 -31.76
N ASP A 84 -12.47 -1.99 -31.54
CA ASP A 84 -12.18 -1.23 -30.33
C ASP A 84 -12.97 0.10 -30.37
N SER A 85 -13.48 0.54 -29.22
CA SER A 85 -14.01 1.90 -29.10
C SER A 85 -13.72 2.50 -27.72
N VAL A 86 -13.35 3.79 -27.72
CA VAL A 86 -13.22 4.60 -26.51
C VAL A 86 -14.59 5.21 -26.22
N PRO A 87 -15.02 5.27 -24.96
CA PRO A 87 -16.15 6.13 -24.61
C PRO A 87 -15.92 7.57 -25.11
N PRO A 88 -16.94 8.23 -25.70
CA PRO A 88 -16.81 9.63 -26.04
C PRO A 88 -16.45 10.44 -24.79
N GLU A 89 -15.44 11.31 -24.88
CA GLU A 89 -15.07 12.26 -23.83
C GLU A 89 -16.25 13.19 -23.53
N GLN A 90 -17.17 12.77 -22.65
CA GLN A 90 -18.27 13.60 -22.18
C GLN A 90 -18.20 13.74 -20.66
N ASN A 91 -18.45 14.97 -20.21
CA ASN A 91 -18.46 15.47 -18.84
C ASN A 91 -18.49 14.39 -17.73
N TYR A 92 -17.60 14.54 -16.74
CA TYR A 92 -17.47 13.76 -15.49
C TYR A 92 -18.79 13.41 -14.75
N ALA A 93 -19.91 14.02 -15.11
CA ALA A 93 -21.25 13.78 -14.56
C ALA A 93 -22.10 12.74 -15.33
N GLN A 94 -21.76 12.36 -16.57
CA GLN A 94 -22.51 11.35 -17.34
C GLN A 94 -21.81 9.98 -17.34
N LYS A 95 -22.38 9.10 -16.52
CA LYS A 95 -22.12 7.67 -16.31
C LYS A 95 -21.30 6.94 -17.40
N LYS A 96 -20.14 6.43 -16.98
CA LYS A 96 -19.60 5.07 -17.21
C LYS A 96 -19.90 4.45 -18.59
N ARG A 97 -19.40 5.02 -19.69
CA ARG A 97 -19.18 4.19 -20.88
C ARG A 97 -17.82 3.49 -20.70
N ASN A 98 -17.86 2.18 -20.50
CA ASN A 98 -16.64 1.36 -20.40
C ASN A 98 -15.99 1.22 -21.79
N ARG A 99 -14.66 1.20 -21.85
CA ARG A 99 -13.90 0.86 -23.06
C ARG A 99 -14.42 -0.47 -23.66
N VAL A 100 -14.64 -0.48 -24.97
CA VAL A 100 -14.98 -1.69 -25.71
C VAL A 100 -13.71 -2.24 -26.34
N THR A 101 -13.40 -3.51 -26.07
CA THR A 101 -12.29 -4.22 -26.69
C THR A 101 -12.79 -5.04 -27.88
N GLY A 102 -12.18 -4.87 -29.03
CA GLY A 102 -12.46 -5.62 -30.25
C GLY A 102 -12.08 -7.10 -30.09
N VAL A 103 -12.83 -8.02 -30.72
CA VAL A 103 -12.53 -9.46 -30.70
C VAL A 103 -11.09 -9.75 -31.15
N ASN A 104 -10.62 -9.06 -32.20
CA ASN A 104 -9.25 -9.16 -32.68
C ASN A 104 -8.22 -8.73 -31.60
N SER A 105 -8.45 -7.59 -30.95
CA SER A 105 -7.60 -7.07 -29.88
C SER A 105 -7.57 -8.01 -28.68
N LEU A 106 -8.71 -8.59 -28.31
CA LEU A 106 -8.82 -9.60 -27.25
C LEU A 106 -8.02 -10.87 -27.58
N TYR A 107 -8.18 -11.43 -28.78
CA TYR A 107 -7.43 -12.63 -29.17
C TYR A 107 -5.93 -12.41 -29.32
N ALA A 108 -5.51 -11.24 -29.82
CA ALA A 108 -4.10 -10.88 -29.85
C ALA A 108 -3.53 -10.71 -28.43
N THR A 109 -4.29 -10.13 -27.49
CA THR A 109 -3.90 -10.03 -26.07
C THR A 109 -3.73 -11.41 -25.44
N LEU A 110 -4.74 -12.27 -25.54
CA LEU A 110 -4.69 -13.63 -25.00
C LEU A 110 -3.54 -14.46 -25.60
N ARG A 111 -3.20 -14.23 -26.86
CA ARG A 111 -2.05 -14.86 -27.50
C ARG A 111 -0.73 -14.35 -26.94
N ALA A 112 -0.57 -13.03 -26.76
CA ALA A 112 0.61 -12.46 -26.13
C ALA A 112 0.78 -12.98 -24.70
N ASP A 113 -0.31 -13.02 -23.92
CA ASP A 113 -0.32 -13.55 -22.55
C ASP A 113 0.01 -15.05 -22.50
N ALA A 114 -0.47 -15.84 -23.46
CA ALA A 114 -0.12 -17.25 -23.58
C ALA A 114 1.38 -17.45 -23.82
N LEU A 115 1.99 -16.62 -24.68
CA LEU A 115 3.43 -16.64 -24.95
C LEU A 115 4.23 -16.18 -23.73
N VAL A 116 3.73 -15.20 -22.97
CA VAL A 116 4.32 -14.80 -21.69
C VAL A 116 4.29 -15.97 -20.69
N ALA A 117 3.14 -16.63 -20.55
CA ALA A 117 2.97 -17.77 -19.65
C ALA A 117 3.91 -18.93 -19.99
N GLU A 118 4.04 -19.25 -21.28
CA GLU A 118 4.98 -20.26 -21.79
C GLU A 118 6.44 -19.87 -21.47
N ARG A 119 6.83 -18.62 -21.75
CA ARG A 119 8.21 -18.14 -21.53
C ARG A 119 8.62 -18.10 -20.07
N LEU A 120 7.70 -17.73 -19.19
CA LEU A 120 7.95 -17.71 -17.75
C LEU A 120 7.83 -19.10 -17.12
N ASN A 121 7.36 -20.10 -17.89
CA ASN A 121 7.04 -21.44 -17.42
C ASN A 121 6.13 -21.41 -16.17
N ASN A 122 5.12 -20.53 -16.18
CA ASN A 122 4.24 -20.30 -15.04
C ASN A 122 2.85 -20.91 -15.30
N PRO A 123 2.49 -22.00 -14.59
CA PRO A 123 1.22 -22.70 -14.82
C PRO A 123 0.00 -21.91 -14.36
N ALA A 124 0.15 -21.00 -13.38
CA ALA A 124 -0.94 -20.14 -12.93
C ALA A 124 -1.38 -19.20 -14.06
N LEU A 125 -0.42 -18.52 -14.70
CA LEU A 125 -0.68 -17.67 -15.88
C LEU A 125 -1.32 -18.46 -17.02
N ALA A 126 -0.78 -19.64 -17.37
CA ALA A 126 -1.34 -20.48 -18.43
C ALA A 126 -2.80 -20.91 -18.14
N SER A 127 -3.12 -21.17 -16.87
CA SER A 127 -4.47 -21.52 -16.45
C SER A 127 -5.45 -20.35 -16.54
N LEU A 128 -4.99 -19.12 -16.23
CA LEU A 128 -5.78 -17.90 -16.35
C LEU A 128 -6.08 -17.57 -17.82
N VAL A 129 -5.07 -17.66 -18.69
CA VAL A 129 -5.24 -17.51 -20.15
C VAL A 129 -6.25 -18.51 -20.70
N SER A 130 -6.15 -19.77 -20.30
CA SER A 130 -7.07 -20.82 -20.77
C SER A 130 -8.50 -20.58 -20.28
N LYS A 131 -8.68 -20.05 -19.06
CA LYS A 131 -9.99 -19.66 -18.52
C LYS A 131 -10.58 -18.50 -19.33
N ASP A 132 -9.81 -17.43 -19.52
CA ASP A 132 -10.29 -16.24 -20.24
C ASP A 132 -10.51 -16.52 -21.73
N LEU A 133 -9.75 -17.45 -22.34
CA LEU A 133 -9.99 -17.89 -23.72
C LEU A 133 -11.34 -18.60 -23.91
N LYS A 134 -11.75 -19.43 -22.94
CA LYS A 134 -13.07 -20.05 -22.95
C LYS A 134 -14.18 -19.00 -22.85
N VAL A 135 -13.99 -18.02 -21.98
CA VAL A 135 -14.92 -16.89 -21.83
C VAL A 135 -14.97 -16.04 -23.11
N ALA A 136 -13.81 -15.74 -23.72
CA ALA A 136 -13.71 -14.99 -24.97
C ALA A 136 -14.47 -15.67 -26.11
N LYS A 137 -14.35 -17.00 -26.25
CA LYS A 137 -15.11 -17.78 -27.23
C LYS A 137 -16.61 -17.75 -26.98
N SER A 138 -17.05 -17.85 -25.72
CA SER A 138 -18.48 -17.71 -25.40
C SER A 138 -19.01 -16.29 -25.67
N LEU A 139 -18.18 -15.26 -25.44
CA LEU A 139 -18.54 -13.88 -25.74
C LEU A 139 -18.60 -13.61 -27.24
N GLU A 140 -17.71 -14.18 -28.03
CA GLU A 140 -17.80 -14.11 -29.50
C GLU A 140 -19.12 -14.75 -30.00
N GLN A 141 -19.52 -15.88 -29.42
CA GLN A 141 -20.79 -16.53 -29.75
C GLN A 141 -21.99 -15.67 -29.34
N ASP A 142 -21.98 -15.06 -28.15
CA ASP A 142 -23.06 -14.15 -27.73
C ASP A 142 -23.10 -12.87 -28.59
N LEU A 143 -21.94 -12.28 -28.89
CA LEU A 143 -21.82 -11.14 -29.80
C LEU A 143 -22.41 -11.47 -31.17
N ARG A 144 -22.02 -12.63 -31.74
CA ARG A 144 -22.58 -13.14 -32.98
C ARG A 144 -24.10 -13.25 -32.90
N ARG A 145 -24.63 -13.88 -31.85
CA ARG A 145 -26.08 -14.04 -31.65
C ARG A 145 -26.79 -12.67 -31.61
N ARG A 146 -26.25 -11.71 -30.86
CA ARG A 146 -26.80 -10.34 -30.77
C ARG A 146 -26.78 -9.61 -32.11
N MET A 147 -25.73 -9.79 -32.90
CA MET A 147 -25.66 -9.19 -34.25
C MET A 147 -26.71 -9.77 -35.19
N PHE A 148 -26.87 -11.09 -35.24
CA PHE A 148 -27.91 -11.70 -36.06
C PHE A 148 -29.31 -11.25 -35.60
N ALA A 149 -29.57 -11.24 -34.29
CA ALA A 149 -30.83 -10.76 -33.74
C ALA A 149 -31.12 -9.28 -34.07
N SER A 150 -30.09 -8.43 -34.15
CA SER A 150 -30.25 -7.00 -34.49
C SER A 150 -30.67 -6.73 -35.94
N VAL A 151 -30.56 -7.75 -36.79
CA VAL A 151 -30.83 -7.68 -38.24
C VAL A 151 -32.09 -8.46 -38.63
N GLU A 152 -32.56 -9.38 -37.77
CA GLU A 152 -33.81 -10.12 -37.99
C GLU A 152 -35.03 -9.18 -37.95
N GLN A 153 -35.97 -9.39 -38.87
CA GLN A 153 -37.24 -8.67 -38.89
C GLN A 153 -38.05 -9.04 -37.65
N THR A 154 -38.22 -8.08 -36.73
CA THR A 154 -39.28 -8.20 -35.73
C THR A 154 -40.60 -7.99 -36.46
N PRO A 155 -41.52 -8.98 -36.51
CA PRO A 155 -42.82 -8.74 -37.10
C PRO A 155 -43.47 -7.56 -36.36
N GLU A 156 -43.93 -6.55 -37.12
CA GLU A 156 -44.70 -5.44 -36.55
C GLU A 156 -45.89 -6.02 -35.80
N LEU A 157 -45.76 -6.17 -34.48
CA LEU A 157 -46.91 -6.21 -33.60
C LEU A 157 -47.55 -4.82 -33.73
N LYS A 158 -48.57 -4.73 -34.58
CA LYS A 158 -49.52 -3.62 -34.58
C LYS A 158 -49.89 -3.38 -33.13
N SER A 159 -49.41 -2.28 -32.57
CA SER A 159 -49.68 -1.89 -31.20
C SER A 159 -51.17 -1.57 -31.10
N GLU A 160 -51.98 -2.56 -30.72
CA GLU A 160 -53.23 -2.26 -30.05
C GLU A 160 -52.88 -1.60 -28.72
N SER A 161 -53.32 -0.36 -28.59
CA SER A 161 -53.25 0.47 -27.39
C SER A 161 -53.57 -0.34 -26.13
N SER A 162 -52.58 -0.55 -25.27
CA SER A 162 -52.79 -1.11 -23.94
C SER A 162 -51.98 -0.33 -22.91
N GLU A 163 -52.65 0.64 -22.29
CA GLU A 163 -52.20 1.41 -21.11
C GLU A 163 -52.09 0.54 -19.83
N GLN A 164 -52.03 -0.79 -19.93
CA GLN A 164 -52.16 -1.69 -18.77
C GLN A 164 -50.85 -2.36 -18.31
N ASN A 165 -49.72 -2.17 -19.00
CA ASN A 165 -48.45 -2.79 -18.60
C ASN A 165 -47.57 -1.93 -17.67
N ILE A 166 -48.00 -0.72 -17.29
CA ILE A 166 -47.19 0.19 -16.45
C ILE A 166 -47.10 -0.26 -14.98
N TYR A 167 -47.94 -1.19 -14.52
CA TYR A 167 -47.99 -1.59 -13.10
C TYR A 167 -47.27 -2.89 -12.73
N ALA A 168 -46.77 -3.69 -13.68
CA ALA A 168 -46.13 -4.97 -13.39
C ALA A 168 -44.58 -4.93 -13.31
N GLU A 169 -43.94 -3.91 -13.88
CA GLU A 169 -42.47 -3.77 -13.89
C GLU A 169 -41.89 -3.08 -12.64
N SER A 170 -42.73 -2.54 -11.75
CA SER A 170 -42.25 -1.76 -10.59
C SER A 170 -41.87 -2.59 -9.34
N LEU A 171 -41.80 -3.92 -9.42
CA LEU A 171 -41.60 -4.79 -8.25
C LEU A 171 -40.35 -5.69 -8.30
N THR A 172 -39.55 -5.65 -9.37
CA THR A 172 -38.26 -6.35 -9.44
C THR A 172 -37.13 -5.33 -9.56
N ASN A 173 -36.63 -4.86 -8.43
CA ASN A 173 -35.38 -4.08 -8.33
C ASN A 173 -34.17 -4.99 -8.62
N GLN A 174 -34.00 -5.36 -9.88
CA GLN A 174 -32.68 -5.63 -10.44
C GLN A 174 -32.35 -4.42 -11.31
N ASP A 175 -31.30 -3.69 -10.94
CA ASP A 175 -30.64 -2.69 -11.79
C ASP A 175 -30.04 -3.38 -13.01
N SER A 176 -30.90 -3.89 -13.91
CA SER A 176 -30.50 -4.20 -15.27
C SER A 176 -30.28 -2.86 -15.95
N ASP A 177 -29.03 -2.61 -16.30
CA ASP A 177 -28.52 -1.59 -17.22
C ASP A 177 -29.09 -1.79 -18.65
N SER A 178 -30.37 -2.17 -18.75
CA SER A 178 -31.18 -2.30 -19.96
C SER A 178 -31.63 -0.91 -20.41
N ASP A 179 -30.67 -0.01 -20.60
CA ASP A 179 -30.83 1.22 -21.39
C ASP A 179 -30.94 0.88 -22.91
N SER A 180 -31.32 -0.36 -23.24
CA SER A 180 -31.73 -0.84 -24.55
C SER A 180 -33.24 -0.77 -24.75
N ASP A 181 -33.92 0.10 -24.00
CA ASP A 181 -35.32 0.46 -24.25
C ASP A 181 -35.46 0.97 -25.70
N LYS A 182 -36.06 0.12 -26.53
CA LYS A 182 -36.56 0.39 -27.90
C LYS A 182 -35.55 1.09 -28.84
N LYS A 183 -34.36 0.51 -29.03
CA LYS A 183 -33.65 0.79 -30.30
C LYS A 183 -34.38 0.07 -31.42
N ASP A 184 -34.93 0.85 -32.36
CA ASP A 184 -35.43 0.35 -33.64
C ASP A 184 -34.41 -0.64 -34.22
N SER A 185 -34.89 -1.79 -34.73
CA SER A 185 -34.02 -2.81 -35.36
C SER A 185 -33.12 -2.14 -36.41
N ILE A 186 -31.86 -2.57 -36.57
CA ILE A 186 -30.93 -1.96 -37.55
C ILE A 186 -31.58 -1.97 -38.94
N LEU A 187 -32.33 -3.02 -39.24
CA LEU A 187 -33.11 -3.13 -40.48
C LEU A 187 -34.17 -2.04 -40.63
N GLN A 188 -34.88 -1.70 -39.55
CA GLN A 188 -35.89 -0.65 -39.53
C GLN A 188 -35.28 0.74 -39.70
N GLU A 189 -34.11 0.98 -39.10
CA GLU A 189 -33.40 2.25 -39.24
C GLU A 189 -32.85 2.43 -40.66
N VAL A 190 -32.27 1.36 -41.23
CA VAL A 190 -31.80 1.31 -42.60
C VAL A 190 -32.95 1.48 -43.60
N SER A 191 -34.10 0.82 -43.37
CA SER A 191 -35.27 0.94 -44.24
C SER A 191 -35.89 2.33 -44.16
N ARG A 192 -35.94 2.94 -42.95
CA ARG A 192 -36.33 4.34 -42.74
C ARG A 192 -35.43 5.27 -43.53
N PHE A 193 -34.11 5.15 -43.37
CA PHE A 193 -33.12 5.96 -44.09
C PHE A 193 -33.31 5.87 -45.61
N LEU A 194 -33.45 4.66 -46.16
CA LEU A 194 -33.67 4.45 -47.60
C LEU A 194 -35.02 5.00 -48.08
N SER A 195 -36.08 4.89 -47.26
CA SER A 195 -37.40 5.43 -47.58
C SER A 195 -37.42 6.95 -47.59
N GLU A 196 -36.68 7.59 -46.68
CA GLU A 196 -36.56 9.05 -46.60
C GLU A 196 -35.75 9.62 -47.75
N ASP A 197 -34.64 8.97 -48.11
CA ASP A 197 -33.77 9.40 -49.21
C ASP A 197 -34.46 9.25 -50.58
N THR A 198 -35.48 8.39 -50.67
CA THR A 198 -36.27 8.18 -51.91
C THR A 198 -37.57 9.01 -51.99
N LYS A 199 -38.00 9.67 -50.92
CA LYS A 199 -39.24 10.49 -50.90
C LYS A 199 -39.15 11.67 -51.87
N GLY A 200 -39.91 11.57 -52.97
CA GLY A 200 -40.31 12.70 -53.81
C GLY A 200 -39.69 12.81 -55.20
N ARG A 201 -38.64 12.04 -55.55
CA ARG A 201 -38.03 12.07 -56.92
C ARG A 201 -37.41 10.75 -57.41
N GLY A 202 -37.41 9.67 -56.61
CA GLY A 202 -36.76 8.39 -56.94
C GLY A 202 -37.72 7.20 -57.10
N PRO A 203 -37.20 6.00 -57.40
CA PRO A 203 -38.00 4.77 -57.42
C PRO A 203 -38.44 4.38 -56.00
N ASN A 204 -39.65 3.85 -55.84
CA ASN A 204 -40.24 3.53 -54.54
C ASN A 204 -39.56 2.30 -53.92
N LEU A 205 -39.14 2.37 -52.67
CA LEU A 205 -38.57 1.23 -51.95
C LEU A 205 -39.66 0.17 -51.67
N ILE A 206 -39.44 -1.07 -52.11
CA ILE A 206 -40.36 -2.21 -51.92
C ILE A 206 -39.91 -3.07 -50.73
N ASP A 207 -38.64 -3.48 -50.74
CA ASP A 207 -38.08 -4.45 -49.80
C ASP A 207 -36.61 -4.10 -49.50
N VAL A 208 -36.17 -4.37 -48.27
CA VAL A 208 -34.78 -4.23 -47.82
C VAL A 208 -34.38 -5.51 -47.11
N ARG A 209 -33.29 -6.11 -47.56
CA ARG A 209 -32.70 -7.29 -46.94
C ARG A 209 -31.29 -6.98 -46.50
N LEU A 210 -30.97 -7.38 -45.27
CA LEU A 210 -29.65 -7.30 -44.69
C LEU A 210 -29.12 -8.73 -44.54
N ALA A 211 -27.95 -8.99 -45.10
CA ALA A 211 -27.21 -10.23 -44.89
C ALA A 211 -25.92 -9.93 -44.15
N LEU A 212 -25.64 -10.70 -43.08
CA LEU A 212 -24.39 -10.63 -42.34
C LEU A 212 -23.42 -11.67 -42.87
N GLY A 213 -22.14 -11.32 -42.95
CA GLY A 213 -21.11 -12.19 -43.50
C GLY A 213 -19.70 -11.78 -43.09
N THR A 214 -18.72 -12.30 -43.81
CA THR A 214 -17.30 -12.01 -43.65
C THR A 214 -16.70 -11.62 -44.99
N VAL A 215 -15.52 -10.99 -44.94
CA VAL A 215 -14.74 -10.69 -46.14
C VAL A 215 -13.88 -11.90 -46.49
N GLU A 216 -13.73 -12.22 -47.77
CA GLU A 216 -12.87 -13.32 -48.20
C GLU A 216 -11.43 -13.16 -47.65
N PRO A 217 -10.82 -14.26 -47.15
CA PRO A 217 -9.49 -14.22 -46.55
C PRO A 217 -8.44 -13.65 -47.51
N GLY A 218 -7.57 -12.77 -47.00
CA GLY A 218 -6.44 -12.18 -47.74
C GLY A 218 -6.72 -10.85 -48.44
N LEU A 219 -7.99 -10.44 -48.57
CA LEU A 219 -8.35 -9.14 -49.16
C LEU A 219 -8.22 -7.97 -48.18
N ILE A 220 -8.55 -8.21 -46.92
CA ILE A 220 -8.45 -7.24 -45.82
C ILE A 220 -7.76 -7.91 -44.64
N GLY A 221 -6.76 -7.25 -44.06
CA GLY A 221 -6.02 -7.74 -42.89
C GLY A 221 -6.77 -7.57 -41.56
N SER A 222 -6.18 -8.06 -40.48
CA SER A 222 -6.73 -7.99 -39.12
C SER A 222 -6.37 -6.69 -38.36
N GLN A 223 -5.41 -5.90 -38.86
CA GLN A 223 -4.67 -4.84 -38.16
C GLN A 223 -3.90 -5.27 -36.90
N MET A 224 -3.97 -6.53 -36.47
CA MET A 224 -3.32 -6.99 -35.24
C MET A 224 -1.88 -7.40 -35.51
N PHE A 225 -0.94 -6.71 -34.88
CA PHE A 225 0.48 -7.03 -34.96
C PHE A 225 0.79 -8.32 -34.20
N ALA A 226 1.57 -9.20 -34.85
CA ALA A 226 2.19 -10.32 -34.16
C ALA A 226 3.40 -9.85 -33.33
N PRO A 227 3.73 -10.53 -32.22
CA PRO A 227 4.98 -10.31 -31.49
C PRO A 227 6.19 -10.36 -32.42
N SER A 228 7.22 -9.59 -32.08
CA SER A 228 8.39 -9.41 -32.95
C SER A 228 9.11 -10.74 -33.29
N ASP A 229 9.03 -11.72 -32.39
CA ASP A 229 9.61 -13.04 -32.56
C ASP A 229 8.76 -14.03 -33.41
N GLU A 230 7.51 -13.68 -33.71
CA GLU A 230 6.60 -14.50 -34.52
C GLU A 230 6.48 -14.02 -35.98
N ILE A 231 7.18 -12.95 -36.37
CA ILE A 231 7.07 -12.32 -37.70
C ILE A 231 7.28 -13.33 -38.85
N ASN A 232 8.12 -14.34 -38.64
CA ASN A 232 8.47 -15.36 -39.64
C ASN A 232 7.53 -16.58 -39.65
N LYS A 233 6.45 -16.59 -38.87
CA LYS A 233 5.51 -17.71 -38.80
C LYS A 233 4.53 -17.68 -39.99
N ASN A 234 4.11 -18.85 -40.44
CA ASN A 234 3.23 -19.00 -41.62
C ASN A 234 1.86 -18.31 -41.49
N PHE A 235 1.38 -18.10 -40.26
CA PHE A 235 0.12 -17.43 -39.93
C PHE A 235 0.26 -15.90 -39.78
N VAL A 236 1.44 -15.35 -40.07
CA VAL A 236 1.74 -13.92 -40.06
C VAL A 236 2.05 -13.46 -41.47
N GLN A 237 1.52 -12.32 -41.87
CA GLN A 237 1.79 -11.68 -43.15
C GLN A 237 2.01 -10.18 -42.90
N ASP A 238 3.13 -9.65 -43.40
CA ASP A 238 3.51 -8.24 -43.20
C ASP A 238 3.50 -7.83 -41.71
N GLY A 239 3.92 -8.74 -40.82
CA GLY A 239 3.93 -8.54 -39.37
C GLY A 239 2.54 -8.52 -38.70
N LEU A 240 1.46 -8.76 -39.45
CA LEU A 240 0.09 -8.84 -38.94
C LEU A 240 -0.40 -10.29 -38.93
N TYR A 241 -1.29 -10.63 -38.01
CA TYR A 241 -1.97 -11.93 -38.03
C TYR A 241 -2.86 -12.06 -39.26
N LYS A 242 -2.75 -13.19 -39.95
CA LYS A 242 -3.59 -13.49 -41.11
C LYS A 242 -5.05 -13.72 -40.70
N VAL A 243 -5.95 -13.22 -41.53
CA VAL A 243 -7.40 -13.36 -41.34
C VAL A 243 -7.88 -14.71 -41.86
N GLY A 244 -8.79 -15.35 -41.13
CA GLY A 244 -9.42 -16.62 -41.54
C GLY A 244 -8.52 -17.86 -41.46
N GLU A 245 -7.25 -17.70 -41.06
CA GLU A 245 -6.36 -18.81 -40.69
C GLU A 245 -6.45 -19.13 -39.20
N SER A 246 -6.37 -20.41 -38.83
CA SER A 246 -6.38 -20.83 -37.43
C SER A 246 -5.00 -20.74 -36.79
N ILE A 247 -4.88 -19.81 -35.85
CA ILE A 247 -3.62 -19.46 -35.20
C ILE A 247 -3.49 -20.24 -33.87
N PRO A 248 -2.45 -21.07 -33.69
CA PRO A 248 -2.31 -21.94 -32.52
C PRO A 248 -1.72 -21.19 -31.33
N LEU A 249 -2.42 -21.12 -30.21
CA LEU A 249 -1.87 -20.64 -28.94
C LEU A 249 -0.91 -21.68 -28.34
N PRO A 250 0.08 -21.24 -27.55
CA PRO A 250 0.93 -22.12 -26.75
C PRO A 250 0.18 -23.14 -25.87
N THR A 251 -1.04 -22.80 -25.44
CA THR A 251 -1.91 -23.69 -24.66
C THR A 251 -2.50 -24.86 -25.48
N GLY A 252 -2.26 -24.90 -26.79
CA GLY A 252 -2.78 -25.91 -27.72
C GLY A 252 -4.12 -25.55 -28.36
N GLU A 253 -4.82 -24.54 -27.84
CA GLU A 253 -6.05 -24.02 -28.44
C GLU A 253 -5.77 -23.16 -29.68
N LYS A 254 -6.80 -22.90 -30.49
CA LYS A 254 -6.69 -22.06 -31.71
C LYS A 254 -7.64 -20.87 -31.65
N VAL A 255 -7.24 -19.76 -32.26
CA VAL A 255 -8.05 -18.55 -32.47
C VAL A 255 -8.03 -18.14 -33.94
N ASN A 256 -9.08 -17.48 -34.40
CA ASN A 256 -9.19 -16.95 -35.76
C ASN A 256 -9.38 -15.43 -35.67
N PHE A 257 -8.63 -14.68 -36.47
CA PHE A 257 -8.81 -13.24 -36.61
C PHE A 257 -9.81 -12.94 -37.73
N ILE A 258 -10.60 -11.87 -37.56
CA ILE A 258 -11.57 -11.39 -38.53
C ILE A 258 -11.01 -10.20 -39.33
N SER A 259 -11.54 -9.98 -40.54
CA SER A 259 -11.21 -8.81 -41.37
C SER A 259 -11.64 -7.53 -40.67
N GLN A 260 -10.70 -6.59 -40.48
CA GLN A 260 -10.98 -5.33 -39.83
C GLN A 260 -10.12 -4.22 -40.46
N PRO A 261 -10.68 -3.31 -41.26
CA PRO A 261 -9.98 -2.12 -41.76
C PRO A 261 -10.01 -0.96 -40.76
N HIS A 262 -9.11 0.03 -40.92
CA HIS A 262 -8.95 1.15 -39.99
C HIS A 262 -10.22 2.00 -39.81
N ALA A 263 -11.06 2.04 -40.84
CA ALA A 263 -12.36 2.67 -40.80
C ALA A 263 -13.36 1.79 -41.54
N THR A 264 -14.61 1.81 -41.09
CA THR A 264 -15.73 1.23 -41.84
C THR A 264 -15.70 1.77 -43.27
N ARG A 265 -15.83 0.87 -44.25
CA ARG A 265 -15.76 1.26 -45.67
C ARG A 265 -16.59 0.33 -46.53
N LEU A 266 -16.93 0.81 -47.72
CA LEU A 266 -17.58 0.02 -48.75
C LEU A 266 -16.56 -0.92 -49.41
N ILE A 267 -17.03 -2.10 -49.78
CA ILE A 267 -16.24 -3.14 -50.44
C ILE A 267 -16.98 -3.68 -51.65
N ASP A 268 -16.24 -4.30 -52.56
CA ASP A 268 -16.83 -5.01 -53.69
C ASP A 268 -17.71 -6.17 -53.19
N GLN A 269 -18.84 -6.41 -53.86
CA GLN A 269 -19.77 -7.48 -53.53
C GLN A 269 -19.11 -8.86 -53.67
N SER A 270 -18.17 -9.01 -54.60
CA SER A 270 -17.40 -10.26 -54.79
C SER A 270 -16.56 -10.62 -53.57
N TRP A 271 -16.23 -9.65 -52.70
CA TRP A 271 -15.43 -9.88 -51.51
C TRP A 271 -16.27 -10.38 -50.32
N PHE A 272 -17.60 -10.32 -50.43
CA PHE A 272 -18.52 -10.68 -49.35
C PHE A 272 -18.90 -12.16 -49.42
N SER A 273 -18.74 -12.85 -48.29
CA SER A 273 -19.15 -14.24 -48.11
C SER A 273 -20.13 -14.35 -46.94
N THR A 274 -21.28 -14.98 -47.18
CA THR A 274 -22.27 -15.29 -46.14
C THR A 274 -21.80 -16.38 -45.18
N ASN A 275 -20.73 -17.11 -45.52
CA ASN A 275 -20.16 -18.12 -44.65
C ASN A 275 -19.32 -17.46 -43.54
N THR A 276 -19.85 -17.47 -42.33
CA THR A 276 -19.17 -16.92 -41.14
C THR A 276 -18.21 -17.89 -40.47
N ARG A 277 -18.14 -19.17 -40.90
CA ARG A 277 -17.26 -20.23 -40.37
C ARG A 277 -17.19 -20.31 -38.83
N GLY A 278 -18.26 -19.93 -38.13
CA GLY A 278 -18.28 -19.92 -36.66
C GLY A 278 -17.86 -18.60 -35.99
N SER A 279 -17.27 -17.66 -36.74
CA SER A 279 -16.78 -16.36 -36.24
C SER A 279 -17.85 -15.26 -36.25
N ALA A 280 -17.59 -14.16 -35.53
CA ALA A 280 -18.42 -12.96 -35.59
C ALA A 280 -18.44 -12.35 -37.02
N PRO A 281 -19.62 -11.97 -37.56
CA PRO A 281 -19.71 -11.33 -38.88
C PRO A 281 -18.92 -10.03 -38.92
N SER A 282 -18.04 -9.84 -39.91
CA SER A 282 -17.23 -8.61 -40.07
C SER A 282 -17.74 -7.69 -41.18
N ALA A 283 -18.71 -8.14 -41.97
CA ALA A 283 -19.28 -7.39 -43.07
C ALA A 283 -20.81 -7.53 -43.13
N VAL A 284 -21.43 -6.54 -43.75
CA VAL A 284 -22.87 -6.49 -44.01
C VAL A 284 -23.11 -6.22 -45.48
N GLN A 285 -24.06 -6.93 -46.06
CA GLN A 285 -24.58 -6.71 -47.40
C GLN A 285 -26.03 -6.24 -47.30
N ILE A 286 -26.34 -5.15 -48.00
CA ILE A 286 -27.72 -4.66 -48.18
C ILE A 286 -28.17 -4.98 -49.59
N GLU A 287 -29.35 -5.56 -49.71
CA GLU A 287 -30.09 -5.70 -50.96
C GLU A 287 -31.39 -4.89 -50.85
N ALA A 288 -31.46 -3.80 -51.61
CA ALA A 288 -32.63 -2.93 -51.67
C ALA A 288 -33.34 -3.10 -53.02
N VAL A 289 -34.64 -3.38 -52.96
CA VAL A 289 -35.50 -3.60 -54.14
C VAL A 289 -36.35 -2.34 -54.34
N PHE A 290 -36.19 -1.69 -55.49
CA PHE A 290 -36.92 -0.47 -55.83
C PHE A 290 -37.89 -0.70 -57.00
N GLU A 291 -39.03 -0.02 -56.99
CA GLU A 291 -40.00 0.05 -58.08
C GLU A 291 -39.83 1.38 -58.85
N LYS A 292 -39.49 1.31 -60.13
CA LYS A 292 -39.49 2.48 -61.01
C LYS A 292 -40.67 2.40 -61.99
N ASN A 293 -41.45 3.48 -62.08
CA ASN A 293 -42.45 3.61 -63.12
C ASN A 293 -41.75 3.97 -64.45
N ALA A 294 -41.72 3.05 -65.41
CA ALA A 294 -41.20 3.32 -66.75
C ALA A 294 -42.21 4.15 -67.58
N GLU A 295 -41.75 4.82 -68.65
CA GLU A 295 -42.49 5.78 -69.50
C GLU A 295 -43.74 5.22 -70.24
N ARG A 296 -44.22 4.02 -69.91
CA ARG A 296 -45.46 3.41 -70.46
C ARG A 296 -46.30 2.66 -69.42
N GLY A 297 -46.20 3.01 -68.13
CA GLY A 297 -46.98 2.36 -67.07
C GLY A 297 -46.53 0.93 -66.72
N LYS A 298 -45.40 0.46 -67.27
CA LYS A 298 -44.73 -0.77 -66.81
C LYS A 298 -43.89 -0.45 -65.57
N LYS A 299 -44.10 -1.24 -64.51
CA LYS A 299 -43.28 -1.24 -63.30
C LYS A 299 -41.99 -2.02 -63.56
N GLU A 300 -40.84 -1.38 -63.39
CA GLU A 300 -39.52 -1.99 -63.48
C GLU A 300 -38.96 -2.18 -62.07
N ILE A 301 -38.54 -3.40 -61.75
CA ILE A 301 -37.93 -3.74 -60.46
C ILE A 301 -36.41 -3.58 -60.58
N ILE A 302 -35.85 -2.69 -59.78
CA ILE A 302 -34.40 -2.41 -59.74
C ILE A 302 -33.86 -2.95 -58.43
N ILE A 303 -32.99 -3.95 -58.49
CA ILE A 303 -32.29 -4.49 -57.32
C ILE A 303 -30.92 -3.84 -57.23
N LYS A 304 -30.63 -3.19 -56.11
CA LYS A 304 -29.31 -2.63 -55.82
C LYS A 304 -28.71 -3.32 -54.61
N LYS A 305 -27.43 -3.68 -54.72
CA LYS A 305 -26.66 -4.33 -53.67
C LYS A 305 -25.46 -3.48 -53.28
N ALA A 306 -25.18 -3.40 -51.99
CA ALA A 306 -24.00 -2.74 -51.46
C ALA A 306 -23.43 -3.54 -50.29
N CYS A 307 -22.11 -3.60 -50.19
CA CYS A 307 -21.42 -4.29 -49.11
C CYS A 307 -20.54 -3.30 -48.34
N ALA A 308 -20.57 -3.39 -47.01
CA ALA A 308 -19.71 -2.63 -46.14
C ALA A 308 -19.03 -3.56 -45.14
N VAL A 309 -17.76 -3.30 -44.87
CA VAL A 309 -16.97 -3.99 -43.85
C VAL A 309 -16.87 -3.08 -42.61
N ILE A 310 -17.03 -3.69 -41.44
CA ILE A 310 -16.95 -3.00 -40.15
C ILE A 310 -15.49 -2.72 -39.85
N GLY A 311 -15.14 -1.46 -39.63
CA GLY A 311 -13.77 -1.04 -39.35
C GLY A 311 -13.68 0.00 -38.25
N GLY A 312 -12.52 0.07 -37.62
CA GLY A 312 -12.24 0.96 -36.51
C GLY A 312 -10.76 0.98 -36.19
N GLU A 313 -10.32 2.07 -35.56
CA GLU A 313 -8.95 2.22 -35.09
C GLU A 313 -8.72 1.39 -33.84
N ILE A 314 -7.49 0.92 -33.68
CA ILE A 314 -7.07 0.20 -32.47
C ILE A 314 -6.95 1.21 -31.34
N VAL A 315 -7.64 0.94 -30.24
CA VAL A 315 -7.51 1.75 -29.03
C VAL A 315 -6.40 1.18 -28.18
N TYR A 316 -5.35 1.96 -27.98
CA TYR A 316 -4.26 1.57 -27.09
C TYR A 316 -4.54 1.97 -25.64
N PRO A 317 -4.23 1.11 -24.66
CA PRO A 317 -4.40 1.43 -23.25
C PRO A 317 -3.44 2.55 -22.81
N ALA A 318 -3.85 3.29 -21.78
CA ALA A 318 -2.98 4.23 -21.11
C ALA A 318 -1.78 3.50 -20.48
N ALA A 319 -0.63 4.18 -20.45
CA ALA A 319 0.55 3.63 -19.79
C ALA A 319 0.31 3.46 -18.29
N SER A 320 0.86 2.40 -17.70
CA SER A 320 0.72 2.10 -16.28
C SER A 320 1.96 1.40 -15.73
N VAL A 321 2.06 1.34 -14.41
CA VAL A 321 3.19 0.72 -13.70
C VAL A 321 2.74 -0.34 -12.72
N PHE A 322 3.58 -1.34 -12.53
CA PHE A 322 3.45 -2.33 -11.46
C PHE A 322 4.62 -2.20 -10.49
N VAL A 323 4.33 -2.15 -9.19
CA VAL A 323 5.32 -1.83 -8.15
C VAL A 323 5.65 -3.04 -7.30
N LEU A 324 6.92 -3.26 -7.01
CA LEU A 324 7.41 -4.24 -6.06
C LEU A 324 8.10 -3.50 -4.91
N ASN A 325 7.58 -3.60 -3.70
CA ASN A 325 8.07 -2.84 -2.56
C ASN A 325 8.61 -3.73 -1.44
N PHE A 326 9.76 -3.35 -0.92
CA PHE A 326 10.44 -4.02 0.20
C PHE A 326 10.67 -2.98 1.31
N PRO A 327 9.60 -2.53 2.00
CA PRO A 327 9.66 -1.43 2.97
C PRO A 327 10.58 -1.73 4.16
N HIS A 328 10.78 -3.01 4.48
CA HIS A 328 11.62 -3.45 5.59
C HIS A 328 12.92 -4.09 5.10
N GLY A 329 13.25 -4.04 3.81
CA GLY A 329 14.38 -4.77 3.21
C GLY A 329 13.96 -6.04 2.48
N LYS A 330 14.86 -6.55 1.65
CA LYS A 330 14.61 -7.65 0.70
C LYS A 330 15.44 -8.89 1.05
N PRO A 331 14.85 -10.09 1.20
CA PRO A 331 15.60 -11.33 1.30
C PRO A 331 16.51 -11.59 0.09
N ARG A 332 17.63 -12.29 0.32
CA ARG A 332 18.61 -12.60 -0.74
C ARG A 332 18.07 -13.59 -1.78
N GLN A 333 17.20 -14.50 -1.37
CA GLN A 333 16.58 -15.50 -2.26
C GLN A 333 15.74 -14.90 -3.39
N PHE A 334 15.40 -13.61 -3.32
CA PHE A 334 14.68 -12.90 -4.39
C PHE A 334 15.63 -11.93 -5.08
N SER A 335 16.27 -12.36 -6.17
CA SER A 335 17.16 -11.52 -6.97
C SER A 335 16.43 -10.77 -8.09
N ASN A 336 15.31 -11.31 -8.56
CA ASN A 336 14.47 -10.73 -9.61
C ASN A 336 12.98 -11.05 -9.35
N VAL A 337 12.10 -10.64 -10.27
CA VAL A 337 10.65 -10.87 -10.14
C VAL A 337 10.28 -12.33 -10.40
N LEU A 338 11.03 -13.02 -11.28
CA LEU A 338 10.81 -14.44 -11.57
C LEU A 338 11.04 -15.32 -10.35
N ASP A 339 12.01 -14.97 -9.49
CA ASP A 339 12.26 -15.67 -8.23
C ASP A 339 11.04 -15.60 -7.31
N LEU A 340 10.35 -14.45 -7.23
CA LEU A 340 9.12 -14.29 -6.45
C LEU A 340 7.98 -15.16 -7.01
N LEU A 341 7.81 -15.16 -8.33
CA LEU A 341 6.75 -15.93 -9.00
C LEU A 341 6.93 -17.43 -8.84
N ASN A 342 8.15 -17.92 -8.99
CA ASN A 342 8.45 -19.34 -9.04
C ASN A 342 8.94 -19.91 -7.69
N TYR A 343 8.89 -19.12 -6.62
CA TYR A 343 9.30 -19.56 -5.30
C TYR A 343 8.38 -20.67 -4.79
N LYS A 344 8.95 -21.85 -4.53
CA LYS A 344 8.18 -23.05 -4.12
C LYS A 344 7.99 -23.19 -2.61
N LEU A 345 8.76 -22.44 -1.82
CA LEU A 345 8.80 -22.56 -0.36
C LEU A 345 7.96 -21.48 0.35
N TRP A 346 6.89 -21.01 -0.29
CA TRP A 346 5.88 -20.19 0.39
C TRP A 346 5.22 -21.04 1.49
N ASN A 347 5.11 -20.52 2.71
CA ASN A 347 4.69 -21.30 3.88
C ASN A 347 3.18 -21.33 4.10
N SER A 348 2.50 -20.27 3.73
CA SER A 348 1.05 -20.17 3.86
C SER A 348 0.42 -19.63 2.58
N GLN A 349 -0.87 -19.87 2.47
CA GLN A 349 -1.72 -19.26 1.47
C GLN A 349 -2.36 -18.01 2.06
N GLY A 350 -2.81 -17.11 1.20
CA GLY A 350 -3.49 -15.88 1.59
C GLY A 350 -4.86 -15.79 0.93
N GLU A 351 -5.56 -14.70 1.24
CA GLU A 351 -6.92 -14.47 0.77
C GLU A 351 -7.00 -13.18 -0.03
N TRP A 352 -7.76 -13.23 -1.12
CA TRP A 352 -8.19 -12.05 -1.85
C TRP A 352 -9.46 -11.51 -1.22
N GLN A 353 -9.52 -10.19 -1.12
CA GLN A 353 -10.67 -9.42 -0.72
C GLN A 353 -10.92 -8.35 -1.78
N GLN A 354 -12.16 -7.90 -1.89
CA GLN A 354 -12.60 -6.88 -2.82
C GLN A 354 -13.13 -5.68 -2.05
N VAL A 355 -12.82 -4.49 -2.54
CA VAL A 355 -13.37 -3.25 -1.98
C VAL A 355 -14.84 -3.12 -2.37
N VAL A 356 -15.72 -2.96 -1.37
CA VAL A 356 -17.15 -2.71 -1.53
C VAL A 356 -17.49 -1.30 -1.04
N GLY A 357 -18.48 -0.67 -1.68
CA GLY A 357 -18.91 0.68 -1.36
C GLY A 357 -18.10 1.74 -2.09
N THR A 358 -17.16 2.39 -1.40
CA THR A 358 -16.30 3.43 -1.98
C THR A 358 -14.84 2.97 -2.01
N GLU A 359 -13.94 3.67 -1.36
CA GLU A 359 -12.50 3.42 -1.36
C GLU A 359 -12.01 2.92 0.00
N VAL A 360 -10.95 2.10 -0.01
CA VAL A 360 -10.26 1.63 1.19
C VAL A 360 -8.78 2.02 1.12
N PRO A 361 -8.23 2.71 2.13
CA PRO A 361 -8.91 3.23 3.32
C PRO A 361 -9.92 4.35 2.96
N GLY A 362 -11.03 4.44 3.69
CA GLY A 362 -12.08 5.43 3.44
C GLY A 362 -13.46 4.98 3.91
N LYS A 363 -14.51 5.36 3.17
CA LYS A 363 -15.89 4.97 3.49
C LYS A 363 -16.27 3.57 2.96
N GLY A 364 -15.37 2.90 2.22
CA GLY A 364 -15.58 1.54 1.72
C GLY A 364 -15.33 0.50 2.80
N SER A 365 -15.39 -0.78 2.44
CA SER A 365 -14.99 -1.92 3.28
C SER A 365 -14.41 -3.04 2.41
N LEU A 366 -13.67 -3.97 2.99
CA LEU A 366 -13.24 -5.19 2.29
C LEU A 366 -14.24 -6.32 2.52
N ALA A 367 -14.58 -7.04 1.45
CA ALA A 367 -15.45 -8.20 1.46
C ALA A 367 -14.86 -9.32 0.60
N PRO A 368 -15.33 -10.58 0.71
CA PRO A 368 -14.97 -11.61 -0.24
C PRO A 368 -15.26 -11.17 -1.69
N PRO A 369 -14.40 -11.51 -2.68
CA PRO A 369 -14.63 -11.13 -4.07
C PRO A 369 -15.94 -11.70 -4.63
N ILE A 370 -16.68 -10.88 -5.38
CA ILE A 370 -17.96 -11.25 -6.00
C ILE A 370 -17.81 -12.49 -6.90
N ASP A 371 -16.78 -12.49 -7.74
CA ASP A 371 -16.41 -13.66 -8.54
C ASP A 371 -15.36 -14.47 -7.76
N PRO A 372 -15.59 -15.77 -7.52
CA PRO A 372 -14.65 -16.59 -6.76
C PRO A 372 -13.31 -16.67 -7.50
N ILE A 373 -12.32 -15.96 -6.96
CA ILE A 373 -10.91 -16.27 -7.20
C ILE A 373 -10.65 -17.60 -6.50
N ARG A 374 -9.75 -18.43 -7.04
CA ARG A 374 -9.35 -19.66 -6.35
C ARG A 374 -8.99 -19.29 -4.91
N SER A 375 -9.66 -19.91 -3.94
CA SER A 375 -9.32 -19.73 -2.55
C SER A 375 -7.91 -20.26 -2.30
N ASN A 376 -7.22 -19.63 -1.34
CA ASN A 376 -5.93 -20.06 -0.86
C ASN A 376 -4.82 -20.05 -1.92
N LEU A 377 -4.58 -18.89 -2.54
CA LEU A 377 -3.44 -18.73 -3.44
C LEU A 377 -2.14 -18.51 -2.64
N THR A 378 -1.05 -19.10 -3.12
CA THR A 378 0.28 -18.74 -2.61
C THR A 378 0.60 -17.30 -3.03
N PRO A 379 1.51 -16.60 -2.33
CA PRO A 379 1.94 -15.26 -2.72
C PRO A 379 2.46 -15.17 -4.17
N GLY A 380 3.15 -16.21 -4.66
CA GLY A 380 3.61 -16.29 -6.05
C GLY A 380 2.46 -16.42 -7.06
N ASP A 381 1.45 -17.24 -6.75
CA ASP A 381 0.25 -17.38 -7.60
C ASP A 381 -0.60 -16.10 -7.58
N ALA A 382 -0.73 -15.45 -6.43
CA ALA A 382 -1.44 -14.18 -6.29
C ALA A 382 -0.74 -13.05 -7.06
N LEU A 383 0.60 -12.97 -6.99
CA LEU A 383 1.39 -12.06 -7.82
C LEU A 383 1.20 -12.37 -9.32
N SER A 384 1.17 -13.64 -9.69
CA SER A 384 0.89 -14.06 -11.08
C SER A 384 -0.48 -13.57 -11.55
N HIS A 385 -1.50 -13.65 -10.69
CA HIS A 385 -2.84 -13.14 -11.00
C HIS A 385 -2.85 -11.62 -11.22
N ALA A 386 -2.22 -10.86 -10.32
CA ALA A 386 -2.16 -9.40 -10.43
C ALA A 386 -1.37 -8.93 -11.67
N LEU A 387 -0.27 -9.62 -11.99
CA LEU A 387 0.50 -9.34 -13.21
C LEU A 387 -0.29 -9.70 -14.47
N TYR A 388 -1.07 -10.78 -14.45
CA TYR A 388 -1.93 -11.16 -15.57
C TYR A 388 -3.02 -10.12 -15.82
N ASP A 389 -3.69 -9.63 -14.79
CA ASP A 389 -4.71 -8.59 -14.93
C ASP A 389 -4.08 -7.27 -15.45
N TRP A 390 -2.85 -6.94 -15.03
CA TRP A 390 -2.08 -5.84 -15.61
C TRP A 390 -1.72 -6.05 -17.08
N LEU A 391 -1.25 -7.24 -17.47
CA LEU A 391 -0.93 -7.57 -18.87
C LEU A 391 -2.14 -7.47 -19.79
N LYS A 392 -3.29 -8.01 -19.36
CA LYS A 392 -4.56 -7.88 -20.09
C LYS A 392 -4.94 -6.43 -20.34
N GLN A 393 -4.73 -5.56 -19.35
CA GLN A 393 -4.99 -4.12 -19.49
C GLN A 393 -4.09 -3.50 -20.59
N MET A 394 -2.83 -3.95 -20.71
CA MET A 394 -1.88 -3.48 -21.72
C MET A 394 -2.19 -3.96 -23.14
N GLY A 395 -3.06 -4.96 -23.29
CA GLY A 395 -3.61 -5.37 -24.57
C GLY A 395 -2.59 -6.00 -25.53
N PRO A 396 -2.82 -5.94 -26.85
CA PRO A 396 -2.07 -6.73 -27.83
C PRO A 396 -0.67 -6.16 -28.16
N LEU A 397 -0.25 -5.07 -27.52
CA LEU A 397 1.06 -4.46 -27.78
C LEU A 397 2.18 -5.02 -26.90
N VAL A 398 1.86 -5.83 -25.90
CA VAL A 398 2.86 -6.49 -25.06
C VAL A 398 3.80 -7.32 -25.94
N GLU A 399 5.10 -7.10 -25.81
CA GLU A 399 6.14 -7.94 -26.42
C GLU A 399 6.57 -9.00 -25.40
N PRO A 400 6.19 -10.29 -25.59
CA PRO A 400 6.48 -11.32 -24.58
C PRO A 400 7.97 -11.44 -24.29
N ALA A 401 8.84 -11.21 -25.30
CA ALA A 401 10.30 -11.24 -25.12
C ALA A 401 10.82 -10.11 -24.23
N ASN A 402 10.22 -8.92 -24.33
CA ASN A 402 10.62 -7.79 -23.49
C ASN A 402 10.11 -7.99 -22.06
N PHE A 403 8.88 -8.48 -21.90
CA PHE A 403 8.34 -8.82 -20.59
C PHE A 403 9.21 -9.85 -19.87
N THR A 404 9.53 -10.98 -20.51
CA THR A 404 10.41 -12.01 -19.92
C THR A 404 11.78 -11.43 -19.54
N LYS A 405 12.37 -10.57 -20.38
CA LYS A 405 13.64 -9.91 -20.06
C LYS A 405 13.51 -9.04 -18.82
N VAL A 406 12.48 -8.20 -18.73
CA VAL A 406 12.24 -7.31 -17.58
C VAL A 406 12.03 -8.12 -16.30
N MET A 407 11.28 -9.22 -16.35
CA MET A 407 11.04 -10.10 -15.19
C MET A 407 12.30 -10.82 -14.70
N ALA A 408 13.26 -11.08 -15.60
CA ALA A 408 14.53 -11.71 -15.30
C ALA A 408 15.65 -10.70 -14.93
N LEU A 409 15.41 -9.39 -15.04
CA LEU A 409 16.39 -8.38 -14.62
C LEU A 409 16.64 -8.47 -13.12
N SER A 410 17.92 -8.46 -12.74
CA SER A 410 18.28 -8.40 -11.34
C SER A 410 17.85 -7.07 -10.73
N PHE A 411 17.33 -7.13 -9.51
CA PHE A 411 17.07 -5.96 -8.68
C PHE A 411 18.33 -5.11 -8.46
N THR A 412 19.53 -5.68 -8.54
CA THR A 412 20.80 -4.94 -8.45
C THR A 412 21.07 -4.04 -9.65
N ASP A 413 20.53 -4.43 -10.81
CA ASP A 413 20.87 -3.82 -12.11
C ASP A 413 19.89 -2.68 -12.47
N ALA A 414 18.84 -2.48 -11.66
CA ALA A 414 17.79 -1.47 -11.85
C ALA A 414 18.22 0.00 -11.60
N ALA A 415 19.53 0.29 -11.65
CA ALA A 415 20.11 1.54 -11.18
C ALA A 415 19.94 2.75 -12.13
N ASN A 416 19.60 3.92 -11.56
CA ASN A 416 19.93 5.23 -12.15
C ASN A 416 20.45 6.22 -11.07
N LYS A 417 21.68 6.71 -11.30
CA LYS A 417 22.45 7.90 -10.83
C LYS A 417 22.43 8.42 -9.38
N ASN A 418 21.45 8.13 -8.52
CA ASN A 418 21.42 8.63 -7.12
C ASN A 418 21.57 7.51 -6.08
N SER A 419 22.66 6.74 -6.23
CA SER A 419 23.35 5.91 -5.24
C SER A 419 22.54 5.47 -4.00
N ILE A 420 21.85 4.33 -4.05
CA ILE A 420 21.70 3.48 -2.86
C ILE A 420 23.11 2.93 -2.60
N PRO A 421 23.82 3.34 -1.54
CA PRO A 421 25.04 2.65 -1.17
C PRO A 421 24.65 1.23 -0.78
N THR A 422 25.21 0.28 -1.51
CA THR A 422 25.39 -1.16 -1.23
C THR A 422 25.28 -1.57 0.25
N VAL A 423 24.07 -1.63 0.77
CA VAL A 423 23.67 -2.61 1.80
C VAL A 423 22.44 -3.33 1.27
N ILE A 424 22.63 -3.99 0.13
CA ILE A 424 21.61 -4.85 -0.47
C ILE A 424 21.58 -6.12 0.37
N GLY A 425 20.42 -6.40 0.97
CA GLY A 425 20.20 -7.63 1.74
C GLY A 425 20.34 -7.43 3.24
N GLN A 426 19.84 -6.36 3.83
CA GLN A 426 19.49 -6.39 5.24
C GLN A 426 18.07 -5.86 5.38
N ALA A 427 17.37 -6.43 6.34
CA ALA A 427 16.00 -6.13 6.65
C ALA A 427 15.85 -5.75 8.12
N ASN A 428 14.98 -4.79 8.39
CA ASN A 428 14.73 -4.33 9.74
C ASN A 428 13.61 -5.13 10.36
N SER A 429 13.82 -5.56 11.60
CA SER A 429 12.87 -6.32 12.38
C SER A 429 12.84 -5.80 13.82
N CYS A 430 11.94 -6.35 14.60
CA CYS A 430 11.90 -6.14 16.03
C CYS A 430 11.42 -7.42 16.71
N LEU A 431 11.83 -7.63 17.96
CA LEU A 431 11.24 -8.66 18.78
C LEU A 431 9.87 -8.19 19.28
N ALA A 432 8.82 -8.76 18.68
CA ALA A 432 7.42 -8.58 19.06
C ALA A 432 6.70 -9.93 18.88
N VAL A 433 5.59 -10.11 19.60
CA VAL A 433 4.75 -11.32 19.46
C VAL A 433 3.60 -11.03 18.50
N ASP A 434 3.46 -11.82 17.44
CA ASP A 434 2.26 -11.76 16.61
C ASP A 434 1.13 -12.58 17.25
N SER A 435 0.32 -11.94 18.10
CA SER A 435 -0.83 -12.54 18.79
C SER A 435 -2.06 -12.71 17.88
N GLY A 436 -1.84 -12.96 16.58
CA GLY A 436 -2.89 -12.93 15.56
C GLY A 436 -3.28 -11.50 15.17
N THR A 437 -2.45 -10.50 15.51
CA THR A 437 -2.80 -9.10 15.32
C THR A 437 -2.89 -8.73 13.84
N ARG A 438 -2.01 -9.30 13.01
CA ARG A 438 -2.06 -9.15 11.55
C ARG A 438 -3.35 -9.67 10.95
N GLU A 439 -3.77 -10.85 11.37
CA GLU A 439 -5.01 -11.48 10.93
C GLU A 439 -6.23 -10.71 11.43
N TYR A 440 -6.25 -10.34 12.72
CA TYR A 440 -7.29 -9.49 13.30
C TYR A 440 -7.47 -8.20 12.52
N ALA A 441 -6.38 -7.53 12.17
CA ALA A 441 -6.44 -6.27 11.46
C ALA A 441 -6.87 -6.45 9.98
N LEU A 442 -6.67 -7.64 9.40
CA LEU A 442 -7.30 -8.00 8.12
C LEU A 442 -8.81 -8.24 8.27
N LEU A 443 -9.20 -8.99 9.30
CA LEU A 443 -10.59 -9.42 9.50
C LEU A 443 -11.52 -8.29 9.98
N ASN A 444 -11.01 -7.29 10.70
CA ASN A 444 -11.81 -6.21 11.29
C ASN A 444 -11.86 -4.94 10.42
N GLN A 445 -12.14 -5.12 9.13
CA GLN A 445 -12.16 -4.06 8.12
C GLN A 445 -13.55 -3.61 7.68
N THR A 446 -14.58 -4.15 8.34
CA THR A 446 -15.99 -3.99 7.98
C THR A 446 -16.53 -2.58 8.21
N ASN A 447 -15.94 -1.82 9.15
CA ASN A 447 -16.38 -0.47 9.47
C ASN A 447 -15.42 0.58 8.87
N PRO A 448 -15.94 1.62 8.20
CA PRO A 448 -15.18 2.81 7.82
C PRO A 448 -14.36 3.36 8.99
N ASP A 449 -13.10 3.72 8.73
CA ASP A 449 -12.14 4.23 9.73
C ASP A 449 -11.88 3.25 10.91
N GLY A 450 -12.30 1.98 10.79
CA GLY A 450 -12.02 0.94 11.76
C GLY A 450 -10.53 0.59 11.83
N PRO A 451 -10.10 -0.10 12.91
CA PRO A 451 -8.69 -0.43 13.13
C PRO A 451 -8.07 -1.22 11.96
N GLY A 452 -8.83 -2.10 11.30
CA GLY A 452 -8.34 -2.83 10.14
C GLY A 452 -8.11 -1.95 8.90
N GLN A 453 -8.96 -0.94 8.67
CA GLN A 453 -8.77 -0.01 7.55
C GLN A 453 -7.63 0.96 7.81
N MET A 454 -7.47 1.40 9.06
CA MET A 454 -6.32 2.19 9.48
C MET A 454 -5.01 1.42 9.28
N ALA A 455 -5.02 0.12 9.55
CA ALA A 455 -3.89 -0.74 9.28
C ALA A 455 -3.58 -0.86 7.77
N ILE A 456 -4.57 -1.10 6.91
CA ILE A 456 -4.38 -1.06 5.44
C ILE A 456 -3.85 0.29 4.97
N SER A 457 -4.43 1.38 5.50
CA SER A 457 -3.98 2.75 5.19
C SER A 457 -2.49 2.88 5.43
N ARG A 458 -2.04 2.42 6.61
CA ARG A 458 -0.62 2.43 6.99
C ARG A 458 0.22 1.54 6.09
N CYS A 459 -0.31 0.40 5.62
CA CYS A 459 0.41 -0.48 4.69
C CYS A 459 0.92 0.27 3.46
N PHE A 460 0.04 1.12 2.91
CA PHE A 460 0.27 1.85 1.68
C PHE A 460 0.38 3.35 1.93
N SER A 461 0.84 3.79 3.11
CA SER A 461 1.04 5.22 3.43
C SER A 461 2.50 5.67 3.29
N VAL A 462 2.73 6.91 2.84
CA VAL A 462 4.07 7.54 2.67
C VAL A 462 4.17 8.93 3.29
N ARG A 463 3.05 9.60 3.59
CA ARG A 463 3.08 11.08 3.54
C ARG A 463 3.24 11.88 4.80
N ASP A 464 3.40 11.29 5.97
CA ASP A 464 3.78 12.15 7.08
C ASP A 464 5.30 12.15 7.18
N ASN A 465 5.92 13.08 6.46
CA ASN A 465 7.22 13.64 6.88
C ASN A 465 7.16 14.21 8.33
N HIS A 466 5.97 14.25 8.94
CA HIS A 466 5.72 14.51 10.36
C HIS A 466 5.45 13.25 11.22
N LEU A 467 5.20 12.09 10.62
CA LEU A 467 5.39 10.77 11.25
C LEU A 467 6.86 10.48 11.01
N GLN A 468 7.67 11.12 11.86
CA GLN A 468 9.12 11.01 11.87
C GLN A 468 9.57 9.57 11.68
N ALA A 469 10.84 9.41 11.32
CA ALA A 469 11.60 8.18 11.33
C ALA A 469 11.50 7.31 12.63
N ASP A 470 10.69 7.73 13.61
CA ASP A 470 10.35 7.06 14.85
C ASP A 470 8.96 6.39 14.75
N LYS A 471 8.92 5.07 14.98
CA LYS A 471 7.73 4.22 15.29
C LYS A 471 7.11 3.44 14.12
N VAL A 472 7.90 2.61 13.45
CA VAL A 472 7.34 1.40 12.78
C VAL A 472 7.14 0.27 13.79
N PRO A 473 8.06 -0.03 14.74
CA PRO A 473 7.79 -0.97 15.83
C PRO A 473 7.33 -0.26 17.12
N PRO A 474 6.64 -0.97 18.04
CA PRO A 474 6.32 -0.44 19.37
C PRO A 474 7.56 0.12 20.06
N PRO A 475 7.47 1.24 20.81
CA PRO A 475 8.61 1.78 21.56
C PRO A 475 9.28 0.75 22.49
N SER A 476 8.50 -0.21 22.98
CA SER A 476 8.95 -1.30 23.85
C SER A 476 9.45 -2.55 23.13
N ALA A 477 9.41 -2.60 21.80
CA ALA A 477 9.95 -3.72 21.04
C ALA A 477 11.47 -3.64 20.99
N LEU A 478 12.15 -4.78 21.03
CA LEU A 478 13.61 -4.82 20.94
C LEU A 478 14.05 -4.74 19.47
N PRO A 479 15.01 -3.88 19.11
CA PRO A 479 15.44 -3.74 17.73
C PRO A 479 16.22 -4.97 17.29
N LEU A 480 15.88 -5.50 16.11
CA LEU A 480 16.57 -6.63 15.50
C LEU A 480 16.88 -6.33 14.03
N ILE A 481 17.99 -6.86 13.58
CA ILE A 481 18.35 -6.80 12.16
C ILE A 481 18.20 -8.21 11.62
N VAL A 482 17.58 -8.33 10.46
CA VAL A 482 17.51 -9.57 9.70
C VAL A 482 18.50 -9.41 8.56
N ASP A 483 19.48 -10.29 8.46
CA ASP A 483 20.47 -10.21 7.40
C ASP A 483 19.90 -10.68 6.04
N ALA A 484 20.75 -10.73 5.02
CA ALA A 484 20.34 -11.04 3.65
C ALA A 484 19.81 -12.47 3.55
N ASP A 485 20.45 -13.35 4.30
CA ASP A 485 20.16 -14.77 4.36
C ASP A 485 18.96 -15.05 5.29
N GLY A 486 18.40 -13.99 5.88
CA GLY A 486 17.22 -14.01 6.70
C GLY A 486 17.47 -14.39 8.15
N ASN A 487 18.72 -14.42 8.59
CA ASN A 487 19.08 -14.67 9.98
C ASN A 487 18.87 -13.42 10.82
N CYS A 488 18.33 -13.59 12.01
CA CYS A 488 18.30 -12.52 12.98
C CYS A 488 19.72 -12.23 13.51
N VAL A 489 19.94 -10.95 13.77
CA VAL A 489 21.14 -10.38 14.34
C VAL A 489 20.69 -9.36 15.38
N LEU A 490 21.22 -9.48 16.60
CA LEU A 490 20.99 -8.47 17.62
C LEU A 490 21.72 -7.19 17.21
N ALA A 491 21.12 -6.03 17.44
CA ALA A 491 21.79 -4.76 17.20
C ALA A 491 23.20 -4.77 17.86
N GLY A 492 24.20 -4.29 17.12
CA GLY A 492 25.60 -4.24 17.57
C GLY A 492 26.34 -5.59 17.70
N LYS A 493 25.70 -6.73 17.45
CA LYS A 493 26.33 -8.06 17.44
C LYS A 493 26.39 -8.63 16.02
N ASP A 494 27.15 -9.71 15.85
CA ASP A 494 27.35 -10.36 14.54
C ASP A 494 26.36 -11.53 14.32
N LYS A 495 25.62 -11.93 15.36
CA LYS A 495 24.64 -13.02 15.36
C LYS A 495 23.54 -12.78 16.38
N PHE A 496 22.43 -13.50 16.25
CA PHE A 496 21.44 -13.58 17.31
C PHE A 496 22.00 -14.34 18.51
N ASP A 497 21.96 -13.72 19.70
CA ASP A 497 22.36 -14.34 20.96
C ASP A 497 21.12 -14.51 21.84
N LYS A 498 20.48 -15.68 21.70
CA LYS A 498 19.28 -16.05 22.46
C LYS A 498 19.53 -16.02 23.97
N ALA A 499 20.71 -16.46 24.42
CA ALA A 499 21.05 -16.55 25.84
C ALA A 499 21.23 -15.16 26.45
N LEU A 500 21.98 -14.28 25.78
CA LEU A 500 22.17 -12.89 26.22
C LEU A 500 20.84 -12.15 26.37
N LEU A 501 19.94 -12.33 25.40
CA LEU A 501 18.64 -11.66 25.42
C LEU A 501 17.71 -12.21 26.49
N LYS A 502 17.66 -13.53 26.66
CA LYS A 502 16.91 -14.16 27.76
C LYS A 502 17.41 -13.67 29.11
N ASP A 503 18.73 -13.65 29.31
CA ASP A 503 19.35 -13.18 30.54
C ASP A 503 19.01 -11.71 30.82
N LEU A 504 19.01 -10.84 29.81
CA LEU A 504 18.60 -9.43 29.96
C LEU A 504 17.14 -9.33 30.39
N LEU A 505 16.23 -9.98 29.67
CA LEU A 505 14.79 -9.92 29.95
C LEU A 505 14.46 -10.45 31.35
N SER A 506 15.05 -11.59 31.73
CA SER A 506 14.94 -12.15 33.08
C SER A 506 15.51 -11.19 34.13
N SER A 507 16.67 -10.58 33.87
CA SER A 507 17.29 -9.64 34.82
C SER A 507 16.45 -8.37 35.03
N ILE A 508 15.83 -7.83 33.98
CA ILE A 508 14.91 -6.69 34.10
C ILE A 508 13.65 -7.10 34.88
N TYR A 509 13.08 -8.28 34.57
CA TYR A 509 11.90 -8.80 35.25
C TYR A 509 12.13 -9.00 36.75
N GLU A 510 13.18 -9.74 37.10
CA GLU A 510 13.55 -10.04 38.48
C GLU A 510 13.87 -8.77 39.27
N THR A 511 14.54 -7.79 38.64
CA THR A 511 14.82 -6.49 39.30
C THR A 511 13.53 -5.69 39.54
N ASN A 512 12.57 -5.70 38.60
CA ASN A 512 11.27 -5.04 38.80
C ASN A 512 10.45 -5.73 39.90
N LEU A 513 10.44 -7.06 39.93
CA LEU A 513 9.79 -7.84 40.97
C LEU A 513 10.42 -7.58 42.35
N ALA A 514 11.75 -7.62 42.44
CA ALA A 514 12.48 -7.31 43.66
C ALA A 514 12.20 -5.88 44.17
N ALA A 515 12.04 -4.91 43.27
CA ALA A 515 11.65 -3.56 43.64
C ALA A 515 10.24 -3.48 44.22
N ILE A 516 9.28 -4.23 43.65
CA ILE A 516 7.90 -4.30 44.16
C ILE A 516 7.87 -4.98 45.54
N GLU A 517 8.59 -6.07 45.72
CA GLU A 517 8.69 -6.76 47.01
C GLU A 517 9.39 -5.90 48.06
N THR A 518 10.49 -5.23 47.70
CA THR A 518 11.20 -4.26 48.57
C THR A 518 10.29 -3.09 48.95
N LEU A 519 9.45 -2.62 48.02
CA LEU A 519 8.47 -1.57 48.29
C LEU A 519 7.45 -2.03 49.34
N GLU A 520 7.00 -3.27 49.27
CA GLU A 520 6.05 -3.82 50.25
C GLU A 520 6.71 -4.04 51.62
N SER A 521 7.89 -4.67 51.65
CA SER A 521 8.67 -4.86 52.89
C SER A 521 8.97 -3.54 53.58
N SER A 522 9.40 -2.51 52.82
CA SER A 522 9.68 -1.18 53.39
C SER A 522 8.43 -0.50 53.95
N LYS A 523 7.26 -0.62 53.29
CA LYS A 523 5.98 -0.13 53.83
C LYS A 523 5.61 -0.82 55.13
N GLN A 524 5.78 -2.14 55.22
CA GLN A 524 5.51 -2.89 56.45
C GLN A 524 6.44 -2.43 57.58
N MET A 525 7.73 -2.19 57.29
CA MET A 525 8.67 -1.64 58.26
C MET A 525 8.28 -0.22 58.71
N ILE A 526 7.84 0.65 57.80
CA ILE A 526 7.33 1.99 58.15
C ILE A 526 6.14 1.89 59.10
N VAL A 527 5.18 1.01 58.82
CA VAL A 527 3.99 0.82 59.66
C VAL A 527 4.39 0.31 61.05
N ARG A 528 5.26 -0.71 61.13
CA ARG A 528 5.75 -1.25 62.41
C ARG A 528 6.53 -0.21 63.21
N ALA A 529 7.44 0.52 62.58
CA ALA A 529 8.23 1.56 63.23
C ALA A 529 7.34 2.72 63.72
N LYS A 530 6.34 3.14 62.94
CA LYS A 530 5.36 4.17 63.37
C LYS A 530 4.49 3.69 64.54
N ALA A 531 4.06 2.44 64.53
CA ALA A 531 3.30 1.85 65.63
C ALA A 531 4.14 1.82 66.92
N ALA A 532 5.38 1.34 66.83
CA ALA A 532 6.33 1.32 67.96
C ALA A 532 6.65 2.73 68.47
N LEU A 533 6.85 3.71 67.58
CA LEU A 533 7.05 5.10 67.97
C LEU A 533 5.86 5.68 68.74
N LYS A 534 4.62 5.35 68.32
CA LYS A 534 3.41 5.81 69.01
C LYS A 534 3.31 5.21 70.41
N GLU A 535 3.65 3.92 70.56
CA GLU A 535 3.66 3.23 71.86
C GLU A 535 4.72 3.83 72.80
N ILE A 536 5.95 4.04 72.31
CA ILE A 536 7.02 4.68 73.09
C ILE A 536 6.65 6.12 73.47
N ASP A 537 6.05 6.88 72.55
CA ASP A 537 5.62 8.26 72.84
C ASP A 537 4.53 8.31 73.92
N GLN A 538 3.60 7.35 73.92
CA GLN A 538 2.60 7.20 74.99
C GLN A 538 3.25 6.81 76.33
N LYS A 539 4.16 5.83 76.31
CA LYS A 539 4.89 5.39 77.50
C LYS A 539 5.69 6.53 78.13
N MET A 540 6.49 7.23 77.32
CA MET A 540 7.25 8.40 77.75
C MET A 540 6.35 9.53 78.28
N TYR A 541 5.16 9.72 77.72
CA TYR A 541 4.20 10.70 78.22
C TYR A 541 3.74 10.36 79.64
N PHE A 542 3.36 9.10 79.90
CA PHE A 542 3.00 8.64 81.24
C PHE A 542 4.17 8.72 82.22
N GLU A 543 5.37 8.28 81.81
CA GLU A 543 6.57 8.36 82.64
C GLU A 543 6.95 9.80 83.01
N ARG A 544 6.78 10.77 82.10
CA ARG A 544 6.96 12.20 82.40
C ARG A 544 5.92 12.73 83.38
N GLN A 545 4.66 12.32 83.25
CA GLN A 545 3.61 12.68 84.21
C GLN A 545 3.91 12.10 85.60
N GLU A 546 4.34 10.83 85.66
CA GLU A 546 4.78 10.20 86.91
C GLU A 546 5.99 10.91 87.50
N LEU A 547 7.01 11.23 86.69
CA LEU A 547 8.21 11.95 87.13
C LEU A 547 7.83 13.30 87.73
N ASN A 548 6.97 14.07 87.06
CA ASN A 548 6.48 15.35 87.57
C ASN A 548 5.72 15.19 88.90
N SER A 549 4.87 14.15 89.01
CA SER A 549 4.12 13.84 90.23
C SER A 549 5.05 13.44 91.40
N VAL A 550 6.02 12.56 91.15
CA VAL A 550 7.01 12.11 92.14
C VAL A 550 7.93 13.27 92.54
N GLN A 551 8.36 14.11 91.61
CA GLN A 551 9.16 15.31 91.88
C GLN A 551 8.38 16.32 92.72
N ALA A 552 7.10 16.58 92.40
CA ALA A 552 6.25 17.43 93.22
C ALA A 552 6.04 16.85 94.64
N ARG A 553 5.85 15.53 94.76
CA ARG A 553 5.75 14.84 96.05
C ARG A 553 7.07 14.93 96.84
N MET A 554 8.20 14.73 96.19
CA MET A 554 9.54 14.84 96.77
C MET A 554 9.78 16.26 97.29
N ASN A 555 9.43 17.29 96.52
CA ASN A 555 9.53 18.69 96.94
C ASN A 555 8.63 19.01 98.15
N ARG A 556 7.42 18.46 98.20
CA ARG A 556 6.50 18.58 99.37
C ARG A 556 7.03 17.87 100.62
N ILE A 557 7.77 16.78 100.46
CA ILE A 557 8.43 16.08 101.58
C ILE A 557 9.66 16.89 102.00
N ARG A 558 10.46 17.38 101.05
CA ARG A 558 11.64 18.23 101.30
C ARG A 558 11.30 19.48 102.09
N SER A 559 10.20 20.16 101.78
CA SER A 559 9.75 21.36 102.51
C SER A 559 9.33 21.09 103.97
N LYS A 560 9.10 19.81 104.34
CA LYS A 560 8.77 19.39 105.72
C LYS A 560 10.01 18.97 106.52
N ILE A 561 11.20 18.98 105.91
CA ILE A 561 12.46 18.64 106.54
C ILE A 561 13.21 19.95 106.86
N PRO A 562 13.48 20.29 108.14
CA PRO A 562 14.03 21.59 108.54
C PRO A 562 15.55 21.71 108.35
N PHE A 563 16.19 20.78 107.64
CA PHE A 563 17.62 20.70 107.41
C PHE A 563 17.90 20.24 105.98
N ASP A 564 19.10 20.50 105.48
CA ASP A 564 19.46 20.08 104.13
C ASP A 564 19.70 18.55 104.09
N VAL A 565 18.91 17.86 103.26
CA VAL A 565 18.90 16.40 103.17
C VAL A 565 20.19 15.87 102.54
N GLU A 566 20.84 16.68 101.69
CA GLU A 566 22.09 16.33 101.02
C GLU A 566 23.31 16.37 101.96
N ASP A 567 23.18 17.01 103.12
CA ASP A 567 24.22 17.15 104.15
C ASP A 567 23.88 16.39 105.46
N SER A 568 22.91 15.47 105.39
CA SER A 568 22.35 14.72 106.54
C SER A 568 23.36 13.90 107.35
N SER A 569 24.55 13.63 106.81
CA SER A 569 25.66 12.96 107.53
C SER A 569 26.37 13.84 108.57
N LYS A 570 26.09 15.15 108.61
CA LYS A 570 26.71 16.11 109.55
C LYS A 570 25.83 16.46 110.76
N ILE A 571 24.69 15.79 110.93
CA ILE A 571 23.70 16.11 111.96
C ILE A 571 24.06 15.39 113.28
N ASN A 572 24.62 16.13 114.24
CA ASN A 572 25.00 15.61 115.57
C ASN A 572 23.84 15.48 116.59
N ARG A 573 22.57 15.46 116.15
CA ARG A 573 21.39 15.32 117.03
C ARG A 573 20.54 14.10 116.64
N PRO A 574 19.95 13.36 117.60
CA PRO A 574 19.00 12.29 117.28
C PRO A 574 17.76 12.87 116.61
N LEU A 575 17.44 12.34 115.42
CA LEU A 575 16.27 12.73 114.62
C LEU A 575 14.97 12.31 115.33
N ARG A 576 13.94 13.16 115.27
CA ARG A 576 12.60 12.80 115.80
C ARG A 576 11.99 11.71 114.90
N GLU A 577 11.12 10.85 115.45
CA GLU A 577 10.48 9.74 114.73
C GLU A 577 9.77 10.17 113.42
N LYS A 578 9.17 11.37 113.42
CA LYS A 578 8.57 11.99 112.22
C LYS A 578 9.61 12.45 111.18
N GLU A 579 10.80 12.86 111.61
CA GLU A 579 11.90 13.27 110.73
C GLU A 579 12.57 12.06 110.08
N THR A 580 12.73 10.95 110.81
CA THR A 580 13.23 9.68 110.26
C THR A 580 12.29 9.09 109.22
N GLU A 581 10.97 9.14 109.45
CA GLU A 581 9.98 8.65 108.49
C GLU A 581 9.90 9.55 107.24
N ASN A 582 9.96 10.88 107.40
CA ASN A 582 10.03 11.80 106.26
C ASN A 582 11.32 11.61 105.43
N LEU A 583 12.46 11.34 106.07
CA LEU A 583 13.72 11.04 105.41
C LEU A 583 13.66 9.71 104.64
N ARG A 584 13.03 8.67 105.21
CA ARG A 584 12.78 7.39 104.53
C ARG A 584 11.89 7.57 103.31
N GLN A 585 10.79 8.32 103.44
CA GLN A 585 9.89 8.62 102.33
C GLN A 585 10.55 9.48 101.25
N TYR A 586 11.43 10.41 101.63
CA TYR A 586 12.25 11.19 100.71
C TYR A 586 13.22 10.29 99.91
N ASN A 587 13.94 9.39 100.59
CA ASN A 587 14.88 8.47 99.93
C ASN A 587 14.16 7.48 99.00
N LEU A 588 12.97 6.99 99.37
CA LEU A 588 12.13 6.17 98.49
C LEU A 588 11.66 6.95 97.25
N ALA A 589 11.24 8.21 97.43
CA ALA A 589 10.85 9.08 96.32
C ALA A 589 12.05 9.42 95.41
N LYS A 590 13.23 9.65 95.99
CA LYS A 590 14.48 9.90 95.25
C LYS A 590 14.89 8.69 94.42
N ASN A 591 14.91 7.49 95.00
CA ASN A 591 15.22 6.26 94.28
C ASN A 591 14.23 6.00 93.13
N ARG A 592 12.92 6.26 93.33
CA ARG A 592 11.92 6.14 92.27
C ARG A 592 12.11 7.20 91.18
N LEU A 593 12.51 8.42 91.54
CA LEU A 593 12.79 9.51 90.62
C LEU A 593 14.03 9.21 89.76
N ASP A 594 15.09 8.66 90.35
CA ASP A 594 16.30 8.26 89.64
C ASP A 594 16.03 7.06 88.70
N ALA A 595 15.20 6.10 89.14
CA ALA A 595 14.74 5.00 88.28
C ALA A 595 13.89 5.49 87.09
N LEU A 596 12.95 6.43 87.30
CA LEU A 596 12.16 7.02 86.22
C LEU A 596 13.02 7.83 85.23
N LYS A 597 14.07 8.52 85.71
CA LYS A 597 15.04 9.19 84.83
C LYS A 597 15.81 8.19 83.97
N GLN A 598 16.24 7.07 84.54
CA GLN A 598 16.93 6.02 83.78
C GLN A 598 16.03 5.38 82.73
N LEU A 599 14.77 5.09 83.07
CA LEU A 599 13.77 4.58 82.11
C LEU A 599 13.53 5.56 80.97
N LEU A 600 13.37 6.86 81.28
CA LEU A 600 13.21 7.88 80.24
C LEU A 600 14.42 7.98 79.31
N ILE A 601 15.65 7.78 79.81
CA ILE A 601 16.86 7.73 78.97
C ILE A 601 16.80 6.52 78.02
N GLN A 602 16.48 5.34 78.56
CA GLN A 602 16.33 4.12 77.75
C GLN A 602 15.24 4.26 76.69
N ASP A 603 14.09 4.82 77.04
CA ASP A 603 12.98 5.05 76.11
C ASP A 603 13.31 6.13 75.08
N THR A 604 14.08 7.17 75.44
CA THR A 604 14.59 8.14 74.45
C THR A 604 15.54 7.50 73.44
N ASP A 605 16.39 6.57 73.88
CA ASP A 605 17.30 5.83 73.00
C ASP A 605 16.51 4.87 72.08
N GLN A 606 15.52 4.15 72.63
CA GLN A 606 14.62 3.31 71.84
C GLN A 606 13.83 4.13 70.81
N ARG A 607 13.31 5.30 71.20
CA ARG A 607 12.63 6.24 70.28
C ARG A 607 13.56 6.67 69.15
N ALA A 608 14.82 7.01 69.46
CA ALA A 608 15.81 7.40 68.46
C ALA A 608 16.12 6.25 67.48
N LYS A 609 16.22 5.01 67.99
CA LYS A 609 16.40 3.81 67.15
C LYS A 609 15.23 3.61 66.18
N GLN A 610 14.00 3.67 66.69
CA GLN A 610 12.79 3.49 65.86
C GLN A 610 12.61 4.61 64.82
N ARG A 611 13.01 5.85 65.13
CA ARG A 611 13.03 6.95 64.14
C ARG A 611 13.99 6.66 62.98
N LYS A 612 15.22 6.26 63.29
CA LYS A 612 16.21 5.90 62.26
C LYS A 612 15.74 4.73 61.39
N LEU A 613 15.10 3.72 61.98
CA LEU A 613 14.53 2.60 61.23
C LEU A 613 13.43 3.09 60.27
N ASN A 614 12.54 3.97 60.72
CA ASN A 614 11.51 4.58 59.88
C ASN A 614 12.12 5.43 58.74
N ASP A 615 13.16 6.22 59.01
CA ASP A 615 13.84 7.04 58.01
C ASP A 615 14.57 6.17 56.96
N LEU A 616 15.25 5.11 57.40
CA LEU A 616 15.86 4.10 56.53
C LEU A 616 14.79 3.44 55.64
N ALA A 617 13.66 3.02 56.23
CA ALA A 617 12.58 2.39 55.48
C ALA A 617 11.96 3.34 54.44
N GLN A 618 11.80 4.63 54.75
CA GLN A 618 11.34 5.63 53.78
C GLN A 618 12.34 5.83 52.62
N MET A 619 13.64 5.85 52.91
CA MET A 619 14.67 5.93 51.86
C MET A 619 14.67 4.67 50.97
N VAL A 620 14.54 3.49 51.57
CA VAL A 620 14.40 2.23 50.81
C VAL A 620 13.13 2.25 49.95
N THR A 621 12.00 2.75 50.45
CA THR A 621 10.77 2.97 49.65
C THR A 621 11.04 3.88 48.45
N PHE A 622 11.80 4.97 48.63
CA PHE A 622 12.17 5.87 47.54
C PHE A 622 13.04 5.16 46.49
N ASN A 623 14.07 4.43 46.93
CA ASN A 623 14.93 3.64 46.04
C ASN A 623 14.14 2.56 45.28
N ALA A 624 13.25 1.83 45.96
CA ALA A 624 12.38 0.82 45.35
C ALA A 624 11.50 1.41 44.24
N ASN A 625 10.85 2.54 44.49
CA ASN A 625 10.06 3.24 43.47
C ASN A 625 10.92 3.66 42.27
N LYS A 626 12.09 4.26 42.53
CA LYS A 626 13.01 4.70 41.47
C LYS A 626 13.48 3.53 40.60
N VAL A 627 13.86 2.40 41.22
CA VAL A 627 14.29 1.18 40.51
C VAL A 627 13.13 0.59 39.71
N GLY A 628 11.94 0.50 40.29
CA GLY A 628 10.75 0.00 39.59
C GLY A 628 10.38 0.86 38.37
N ILE A 629 10.48 2.19 38.48
CA ILE A 629 10.29 3.11 37.34
C ILE A 629 11.39 2.92 36.30
N THR A 630 12.65 2.84 36.72
CA THR A 630 13.79 2.69 35.79
C THR A 630 13.69 1.39 34.97
N THR A 631 13.39 0.26 35.63
CA THR A 631 13.20 -1.03 34.96
C THR A 631 11.98 -1.03 34.03
N TYR A 632 10.90 -0.36 34.42
CA TYR A 632 9.74 -0.13 33.57
C TYR A 632 10.12 0.68 32.31
N ASP A 633 10.83 1.80 32.48
CA ASP A 633 11.25 2.68 31.38
C ASP A 633 12.22 1.99 30.41
N LEU A 634 13.14 1.16 30.93
CA LEU A 634 14.07 0.36 30.10
C LEU A 634 13.31 -0.52 29.10
N CYS A 635 12.20 -1.12 29.53
CA CYS A 635 11.36 -1.93 28.66
C CYS A 635 10.38 -1.10 27.83
N ALA A 636 9.78 -0.03 28.38
CA ALA A 636 8.85 0.83 27.66
C ALA A 636 9.52 1.55 26.47
N HIS A 637 10.83 1.79 26.55
CA HIS A 637 11.64 2.49 25.54
C HIS A 637 12.77 1.63 24.97
N ALA A 638 12.64 0.29 25.03
CA ALA A 638 13.67 -0.65 24.61
C ALA A 638 14.20 -0.40 23.19
N ASN A 639 13.32 -0.02 22.24
CA ASN A 639 13.72 0.27 20.86
C ASN A 639 14.71 1.42 20.77
N GLN A 640 14.47 2.50 21.52
CA GLN A 640 15.33 3.69 21.52
C GLN A 640 16.63 3.45 22.29
N ILE A 641 16.53 2.73 23.42
CA ILE A 641 17.65 2.50 24.33
C ILE A 641 18.65 1.49 23.74
N MET A 642 18.17 0.46 23.01
CA MET A 642 19.00 -0.65 22.54
C MET A 642 19.33 -0.58 21.05
N LEU A 643 18.97 0.49 20.34
CA LEU A 643 19.18 0.65 18.89
C LEU A 643 20.64 0.43 18.48
N ASN A 644 21.58 0.92 19.29
CA ASN A 644 23.02 0.83 19.03
C ASN A 644 23.68 -0.41 19.65
N GLY A 645 22.87 -1.36 20.09
CA GLY A 645 23.27 -2.72 20.39
C GLY A 645 23.29 -3.12 21.85
N LEU A 646 23.52 -4.41 22.07
CA LEU A 646 23.44 -5.05 23.38
C LEU A 646 24.70 -5.88 23.64
N ALA A 647 25.35 -5.67 24.79
CA ALA A 647 26.48 -6.48 25.22
C ALA A 647 26.44 -6.75 26.73
N ARG A 648 27.12 -7.80 27.17
CA ARG A 648 27.28 -8.11 28.60
C ARG A 648 28.51 -7.40 29.15
N THR A 649 28.38 -6.79 30.32
CA THR A 649 29.52 -6.22 31.04
C THR A 649 30.16 -7.29 31.93
N GLN A 650 31.48 -7.23 32.04
CA GLN A 650 32.31 -8.00 32.95
C GLN A 650 32.84 -7.04 34.02
N TYR A 651 33.00 -7.54 35.26
CA TYR A 651 33.57 -6.90 36.47
C TYR A 651 33.54 -5.36 36.58
N PRO A 652 33.01 -4.75 37.65
CA PRO A 652 32.71 -5.32 38.98
C PRO A 652 31.35 -6.01 39.12
N SER A 653 30.49 -5.99 38.10
CA SER A 653 29.13 -6.53 38.18
C SER A 653 28.69 -7.14 36.83
N LYS A 654 27.94 -8.26 36.91
CA LYS A 654 27.35 -8.98 35.76
C LYS A 654 26.18 -8.19 35.17
N GLY A 655 26.47 -7.04 34.58
CA GLY A 655 25.48 -6.12 34.01
C GLY A 655 25.38 -6.20 32.47
N PHE A 656 24.72 -5.19 31.90
CA PHE A 656 24.44 -5.08 30.48
C PHE A 656 24.80 -3.67 29.97
N LEU A 657 25.48 -3.60 28.83
CA LEU A 657 25.67 -2.37 28.07
C LEU A 657 24.52 -2.27 27.05
N LEU A 658 23.73 -1.21 27.18
CA LEU A 658 22.54 -0.93 26.37
C LEU A 658 22.84 0.25 25.43
N GLY A 659 22.71 0.02 24.12
CA GLY A 659 22.86 1.03 23.08
C GLY A 659 24.23 1.72 23.05
N GLY A 660 25.27 1.08 23.58
CA GLY A 660 26.59 1.71 23.73
C GLY A 660 26.56 3.00 24.57
N ARG A 661 25.47 3.25 25.31
CA ARG A 661 25.24 4.51 26.01
C ARG A 661 24.96 4.32 27.49
N PHE A 662 24.22 3.28 27.87
CA PHE A 662 23.82 3.04 29.24
C PHE A 662 24.36 1.72 29.76
N VAL A 663 24.83 1.69 31.00
CA VAL A 663 25.16 0.44 31.71
C VAL A 663 24.05 0.17 32.72
N PHE A 664 23.39 -0.97 32.57
CA PHE A 664 22.38 -1.48 33.50
C PHE A 664 22.98 -2.58 34.38
N LEU A 665 22.90 -2.40 35.69
CA LEU A 665 23.24 -3.42 36.68
C LEU A 665 21.96 -3.97 37.32
N PRO A 666 21.66 -5.26 37.15
CA PRO A 666 20.46 -5.83 37.76
C PRO A 666 20.63 -6.02 39.27
N GLN A 667 19.54 -5.86 40.01
CA GLN A 667 19.43 -6.14 41.44
C GLN A 667 18.23 -7.06 41.66
N PRO A 668 18.38 -8.39 41.46
CA PRO A 668 17.27 -9.34 41.49
C PRO A 668 16.86 -9.75 42.91
N VAL A 669 17.62 -9.36 43.94
CA VAL A 669 17.36 -9.74 45.33
C VAL A 669 16.63 -8.60 46.04
N PRO A 670 15.39 -8.81 46.54
CA PRO A 670 14.67 -7.83 47.35
C PRO A 670 15.31 -7.70 48.73
N ILE A 671 15.14 -6.53 49.35
CA ILE A 671 15.56 -6.33 50.75
C ILE A 671 14.70 -7.19 51.68
N GLN A 672 15.34 -7.87 52.63
CA GLN A 672 14.65 -8.63 53.68
C GLN A 672 14.50 -7.81 54.97
N GLU A 673 13.59 -8.22 55.85
CA GLU A 673 13.36 -7.52 57.12
C GLU A 673 14.64 -7.48 57.98
N GLU A 674 15.40 -8.57 58.02
CA GLU A 674 16.65 -8.70 58.79
C GLU A 674 17.70 -7.67 58.34
N GLU A 675 17.71 -7.33 57.05
CA GLU A 675 18.67 -6.39 56.46
C GLU A 675 18.41 -4.95 56.91
N PHE A 676 17.16 -4.58 57.20
CA PHE A 676 16.85 -3.28 57.81
C PHE A 676 17.46 -3.15 59.21
N PHE A 677 17.39 -4.21 60.00
CA PHE A 677 17.97 -4.22 61.35
C PHE A 677 19.50 -4.27 61.30
N ALA A 678 20.09 -5.07 60.40
CA ALA A 678 21.54 -5.14 60.23
C ALA A 678 22.14 -3.81 59.71
N ALA A 679 21.47 -3.15 58.74
CA ALA A 679 21.89 -1.84 58.26
C ALA A 679 21.74 -0.74 59.33
N HIS A 680 20.75 -0.89 60.21
CA HIS A 680 20.55 -0.02 61.36
C HIS A 680 21.66 -0.16 62.42
N GLU A 681 22.16 -1.37 62.67
CA GLU A 681 23.21 -1.64 63.66
C GLU A 681 24.60 -1.22 63.19
N ASN A 682 24.88 -1.32 61.88
CA ASN A 682 26.21 -1.09 61.31
C ASN A 682 26.50 0.35 60.84
N LYS A 683 25.50 1.21 60.60
CA LYS A 683 25.70 2.59 60.10
C LYS A 683 25.58 3.63 61.20
N THR A 684 26.64 4.40 61.47
CA THR A 684 26.57 5.58 62.36
C THR A 684 25.83 6.73 61.68
N LEU A 685 25.25 7.67 62.46
CA LEU A 685 24.48 8.82 61.93
C LEU A 685 25.25 9.71 60.92
N LYS A 686 26.58 9.62 60.89
CA LYS A 686 27.45 10.28 59.90
C LYS A 686 27.55 9.53 58.58
N ASP A 687 27.28 8.23 58.55
CA ASP A 687 27.31 7.38 57.34
C ASP A 687 25.97 7.34 56.60
N LEU A 688 24.90 7.83 57.24
CA LEU A 688 23.59 8.08 56.62
C LEU A 688 23.55 9.40 55.82
N VAL A 689 24.58 10.23 55.95
CA VAL A 689 24.87 11.36 55.05
C VAL A 689 26.27 11.16 54.46
N PRO A 690 26.47 10.18 53.56
CA PRO A 690 27.67 10.18 52.74
C PRO A 690 27.61 11.36 51.77
N ASP A 691 28.78 11.85 51.33
CA ASP A 691 28.89 12.77 50.19
C ASP A 691 27.93 12.30 49.09
N ALA A 692 27.09 13.20 48.57
CA ALA A 692 26.16 12.87 47.49
C ALA A 692 26.93 12.07 46.43
N PRO A 693 26.45 10.86 46.05
CA PRO A 693 27.19 10.02 45.12
C PRO A 693 27.56 10.85 43.91
N LYS A 694 28.84 10.82 43.52
CA LYS A 694 29.30 11.60 42.37
C LYS A 694 28.51 11.09 41.17
N LYS A 695 27.96 12.01 40.38
CA LYS A 695 27.20 11.70 39.16
C LYS A 695 28.00 10.69 38.32
N GLY A 696 27.51 9.46 38.17
CA GLY A 696 28.20 8.37 37.46
C GLY A 696 28.66 7.19 38.31
N ASP A 697 28.43 7.17 39.63
CA ASP A 697 28.71 5.98 40.45
C ASP A 697 27.54 4.97 40.42
N LEU A 698 27.83 3.72 40.06
CA LEU A 698 26.89 2.60 40.10
C LEU A 698 26.79 2.04 41.52
N ASN A 699 25.61 2.20 42.13
CA ASN A 699 25.32 1.72 43.49
C ASN A 699 24.00 0.94 43.51
N TYR A 700 24.07 -0.32 43.94
CA TYR A 700 23.00 -1.30 43.85
C TYR A 700 22.49 -1.79 45.22
N ASP A 701 22.97 -1.22 46.32
CA ASP A 701 22.47 -1.53 47.67
C ASP A 701 21.24 -0.67 47.99
N TRP A 702 20.15 -1.35 48.37
CA TRP A 702 18.86 -0.76 48.71
C TRP A 702 18.95 0.29 49.84
N THR A 703 19.93 0.15 50.74
CA THR A 703 20.09 0.96 51.95
C THR A 703 21.01 2.19 51.78
N ASN A 704 21.37 2.52 50.54
CA ASN A 704 22.18 3.71 50.25
C ASN A 704 21.31 4.92 49.92
N SER A 705 21.82 6.12 50.24
CA SER A 705 21.08 7.38 50.10
C SER A 705 20.55 7.64 48.69
N GLU A 706 21.31 7.24 47.66
CA GLU A 706 20.79 7.14 46.30
C GLU A 706 21.27 5.86 45.61
N MET A 707 20.31 5.03 45.22
CA MET A 707 20.54 3.85 44.39
C MET A 707 20.43 4.22 42.90
N HIS A 708 21.41 3.82 42.09
CA HIS A 708 21.46 4.06 40.65
C HIS A 708 21.88 2.77 39.93
N LEU A 709 20.91 2.07 39.34
CA LEU A 709 21.15 0.84 38.58
C LEU A 709 21.52 1.08 37.11
N VAL A 710 21.21 2.26 36.59
CA VAL A 710 21.51 2.68 35.23
C VAL A 710 22.39 3.91 35.28
N ALA A 711 23.52 3.88 34.58
CA ALA A 711 24.42 5.02 34.44
C ALA A 711 24.80 5.24 32.97
N GLU A 712 24.99 6.50 32.57
CA GLU A 712 25.47 6.85 31.24
C GLU A 712 26.98 6.58 31.14
N CYS A 713 27.42 6.05 30.00
CA CYS A 713 28.82 5.70 29.77
C CYS A 713 29.74 6.92 29.86
N SER A 714 29.27 8.11 29.45
CA SER A 714 30.02 9.37 29.57
C SER A 714 30.33 9.71 31.03
N ASP A 715 29.35 9.56 31.92
CA ASP A 715 29.50 9.84 33.35
C ASP A 715 30.41 8.80 34.02
N LEU A 716 30.31 7.53 33.62
CA LEU A 716 31.18 6.45 34.10
C LEU A 716 32.64 6.65 33.72
N LEU A 717 32.91 7.08 32.48
CA LEU A 717 34.26 7.34 31.99
C LEU A 717 34.90 8.57 32.66
N ALA A 718 34.09 9.57 33.04
CA ALA A 718 34.56 10.78 33.72
C ALA A 718 35.04 10.52 35.17
N ASN A 719 34.49 9.52 35.85
CA ASN A 719 34.71 9.33 37.29
C ASN A 719 35.97 8.53 37.68
N HIS A 720 36.79 8.04 36.74
CA HIS A 720 38.06 7.33 36.97
C HIS A 720 38.05 6.12 37.95
N GLY A 721 36.89 5.75 38.52
CA GLY A 721 36.82 4.92 39.73
C GLY A 721 36.89 3.41 39.48
N LYS A 722 36.38 2.89 38.36
CA LYS A 722 36.39 1.45 38.01
C LYS A 722 36.34 1.24 36.49
N THR A 723 37.27 0.47 35.93
CA THR A 723 37.28 0.10 34.50
C THR A 723 36.26 -1.01 34.24
N ILE A 724 35.16 -0.70 33.55
CA ILE A 724 34.18 -1.69 33.11
C ILE A 724 34.71 -2.38 31.84
N PHE A 725 34.60 -3.71 31.79
CA PHE A 725 34.99 -4.49 30.62
C PHE A 725 33.75 -4.97 29.85
N VAL A 726 33.82 -4.95 28.53
CA VAL A 726 32.77 -5.44 27.62
C VAL A 726 33.43 -6.33 26.58
N ASP A 727 32.99 -7.58 26.49
CA ASP A 727 33.61 -8.60 25.62
C ASP A 727 35.15 -8.69 25.78
N GLY A 728 35.67 -8.49 27.00
CA GLY A 728 37.10 -8.55 27.31
C GLY A 728 37.90 -7.28 27.03
N LEU A 729 37.26 -6.19 26.59
CA LEU A 729 37.88 -4.90 26.31
C LEU A 729 37.43 -3.83 27.31
N PRO A 730 38.29 -2.87 27.69
CA PRO A 730 37.86 -1.69 28.43
C PRO A 730 36.74 -0.96 27.69
N LEU A 731 35.76 -0.41 28.42
CA LEU A 731 34.59 0.27 27.84
C LEU A 731 34.98 1.35 26.81
N ASN A 732 36.02 2.14 27.08
CA ASN A 732 36.50 3.17 26.16
C ASN A 732 36.98 2.57 24.82
N ASP A 733 37.73 1.47 24.88
CA ASP A 733 38.23 0.77 23.70
C ASP A 733 37.08 0.07 22.94
N TYR A 734 36.11 -0.47 23.66
CA TYR A 734 34.92 -1.07 23.06
C TYR A 734 34.08 -0.02 22.29
N LEU A 735 33.85 1.15 22.88
CA LEU A 735 33.10 2.24 22.24
C LEU A 735 33.83 2.83 21.03
N SER A 736 35.16 2.81 21.03
CA SER A 736 35.96 3.26 19.87
C SER A 736 35.81 2.36 18.64
N LYS A 737 35.40 1.10 18.82
CA LYS A 737 35.06 0.16 17.74
C LYS A 737 33.63 0.40 17.25
N VAL A 738 33.35 1.62 16.78
CA VAL A 738 32.03 2.01 16.26
C VAL A 738 31.58 0.97 15.24
N ARG A 739 30.60 0.14 15.63
CA ARG A 739 29.93 -0.78 14.72
C ARG A 739 28.83 0.04 14.06
N GLU A 740 29.02 0.39 12.78
CA GLU A 740 28.00 1.10 12.03
C GLU A 740 26.72 0.27 11.99
N ILE A 741 25.63 0.85 12.46
CA ILE A 741 24.31 0.25 12.36
C ILE A 741 23.88 0.41 10.89
N PRO A 742 23.49 -0.68 10.23
CA PRO A 742 22.99 -0.61 8.87
C PRO A 742 21.82 0.37 8.78
N LYS A 743 21.93 1.35 7.88
CA LYS A 743 20.82 2.28 7.61
C LYS A 743 19.68 1.53 6.96
N TRP A 744 18.45 1.91 7.32
CA TRP A 744 17.23 1.35 6.76
C TRP A 744 17.19 1.54 5.24
N THR A 745 17.30 0.47 4.47
CA THR A 745 17.19 0.52 3.00
C THR A 745 15.80 0.09 2.55
N LYS A 746 14.88 1.05 2.53
CA LYS A 746 13.63 0.92 1.77
C LYS A 746 13.98 0.79 0.30
N THR A 747 13.43 -0.22 -0.38
CA THR A 747 13.66 -0.40 -1.80
C THR A 747 12.35 -0.61 -2.52
N THR A 748 12.07 0.25 -3.49
CA THR A 748 10.91 0.13 -4.37
C THR A 748 11.40 -0.09 -5.80
N PHE A 749 10.89 -1.12 -6.46
CA PHE A 749 11.13 -1.37 -7.87
C PHE A 749 9.85 -1.10 -8.67
N VAL A 750 10.00 -0.43 -9.80
CA VAL A 750 8.90 -0.06 -10.68
C VAL A 750 9.10 -0.75 -12.03
N LEU A 751 8.09 -1.52 -12.42
CA LEU A 751 7.94 -2.10 -13.76
C LEU A 751 7.12 -1.13 -14.60
N ASP A 752 7.70 -0.60 -15.68
CA ASP A 752 7.06 0.37 -16.57
C ASP A 752 6.48 -0.31 -17.81
N SER A 753 5.19 -0.12 -18.07
CA SER A 753 4.54 -0.72 -19.24
C SER A 753 5.17 -0.26 -20.57
N ASN A 754 5.73 0.95 -20.63
CA ASN A 754 6.40 1.47 -21.83
C ASN A 754 7.63 0.64 -22.24
N ALA A 755 8.25 -0.09 -21.31
CA ALA A 755 9.41 -0.92 -21.62
C ALA A 755 9.05 -2.31 -22.14
N ILE A 756 7.81 -2.77 -21.89
CA ILE A 756 7.32 -4.07 -22.32
C ILE A 756 6.40 -3.97 -23.55
N VAL A 757 5.87 -2.79 -23.82
CA VAL A 757 5.03 -2.49 -24.99
C VAL A 757 5.90 -2.12 -26.20
N GLY A 758 5.65 -2.77 -27.35
CA GLY A 758 6.24 -2.35 -28.62
C GLY A 758 5.46 -1.18 -29.20
N THR A 759 6.07 0.01 -29.34
CA THR A 759 5.38 1.15 -29.98
C THR A 759 4.98 0.80 -31.42
N ALA A 760 3.75 1.12 -31.81
CA ALA A 760 3.25 0.89 -33.17
C ALA A 760 4.14 1.54 -34.25
N GLU A 761 4.76 2.69 -33.95
CA GLU A 761 5.73 3.37 -34.83
C GLU A 761 7.04 2.58 -35.02
N ASN A 762 7.62 2.02 -33.96
CA ASN A 762 8.76 1.11 -34.07
C ASN A 762 8.41 -0.15 -34.88
N ARG A 763 7.17 -0.66 -34.76
CA ARG A 763 6.72 -1.81 -35.56
C ARG A 763 6.55 -1.44 -37.05
N LYS A 764 5.99 -0.27 -37.37
CA LYS A 764 5.85 0.23 -38.75
C LYS A 764 7.20 0.56 -39.42
N SER A 765 8.13 1.19 -38.69
CA SER A 765 9.47 1.54 -39.21
C SER A 765 10.35 0.32 -39.47
N ASN A 766 10.31 -0.69 -38.60
CA ASN A 766 11.00 -1.97 -38.82
C ASN A 766 10.51 -2.70 -40.08
N GLN A 767 9.23 -2.57 -40.44
CA GLN A 767 8.66 -3.12 -41.68
C GLN A 767 9.16 -2.39 -42.94
N SER A 768 9.26 -1.06 -42.90
CA SER A 768 9.79 -0.28 -44.05
C SER A 768 11.27 -0.57 -44.33
N SER A 769 12.02 -0.93 -43.29
CA SER A 769 13.46 -1.24 -43.37
C SER A 769 13.75 -2.61 -44.01
N GLN A 770 12.82 -3.56 -43.94
CA GLN A 770 12.99 -4.90 -44.53
C GLN A 770 12.51 -5.01 -45.99
N LYS A 771 11.66 -4.10 -46.48
CA LYS A 771 11.21 -4.08 -47.90
C LYS A 771 12.05 -3.18 -48.81
N GLY A 772 12.96 -2.37 -48.26
CA GLY A 772 13.82 -1.47 -49.03
C GLY A 772 15.21 -2.04 -49.32
N ASN A 773 15.40 -2.66 -50.49
CA ASN A 773 16.74 -2.79 -51.07
C ASN A 773 17.25 -1.39 -51.47
N GLY A 774 18.27 -0.88 -50.79
CA GLY A 774 19.26 0.00 -51.41
C GLY A 774 19.13 1.53 -51.28
N ALA A 775 18.35 2.09 -50.36
CA ALA A 775 18.39 3.54 -50.08
C ALA A 775 18.92 3.79 -48.66
N LYS A 776 19.98 4.60 -48.54
CA LYS A 776 20.66 4.97 -47.30
C LYS A 776 19.65 5.39 -46.23
N ALA A 777 19.43 4.53 -45.25
CA ALA A 777 18.70 4.85 -44.04
C ALA A 777 19.51 5.91 -43.28
N GLU A 778 18.92 7.10 -43.07
CA GLU A 778 19.39 8.02 -42.04
C GLU A 778 19.33 7.27 -40.70
N GLU A 779 20.47 7.15 -40.03
CA GLU A 779 20.59 6.63 -38.67
C GLU A 779 19.74 7.49 -37.72
N ILE A 780 18.49 7.08 -37.52
CA ILE A 780 17.73 7.49 -36.34
C ILE A 780 18.49 6.89 -35.16
N LYS A 781 19.26 7.72 -34.45
CA LYS A 781 19.97 7.34 -33.23
C LYS A 781 19.00 6.57 -32.33
N PRO A 782 19.30 5.31 -31.96
CA PRO A 782 18.41 4.53 -31.11
C PRO A 782 18.24 5.28 -29.80
N ARG A 783 17.01 5.76 -29.56
CA ARG A 783 16.60 6.32 -28.27
C ARG A 783 16.98 5.25 -27.23
N ALA A 784 17.79 5.63 -26.24
CA ALA A 784 18.24 4.71 -25.20
C ALA A 784 17.01 3.98 -24.65
N LYS A 785 16.99 2.64 -24.80
CA LYS A 785 15.85 1.84 -24.34
C LYS A 785 15.65 2.13 -22.85
N PRO A 786 14.46 2.56 -22.41
CA PRO A 786 14.20 2.72 -20.99
C PRO A 786 14.48 1.38 -20.31
N SER A 787 15.28 1.42 -19.24
CA SER A 787 15.48 0.25 -18.37
C SER A 787 14.12 -0.12 -17.79
N GLY A 788 13.52 -1.22 -18.26
CA GLY A 788 12.14 -1.59 -17.90
C GLY A 788 11.89 -1.91 -16.43
N LEU A 789 12.96 -1.92 -15.63
CA LEU A 789 12.95 -1.99 -14.18
C LEU A 789 13.75 -0.81 -13.64
N SER A 790 13.13 -0.01 -12.76
CA SER A 790 13.77 1.15 -12.11
C SER A 790 13.67 1.03 -10.60
N ALA A 791 14.75 1.34 -9.87
CA ALA A 791 14.80 1.32 -8.41
C ALA A 791 14.71 2.73 -7.80
N TYR A 792 13.91 2.88 -6.74
CA TYR A 792 13.69 4.12 -6.01
C TYR A 792 13.90 3.90 -4.51
N LYS A 793 14.48 4.91 -3.85
CA LYS A 793 14.61 4.98 -2.39
C LYS A 793 13.31 5.40 -1.72
N GLU A 794 12.62 6.35 -2.35
CA GLU A 794 11.36 6.89 -1.84
C GLU A 794 10.21 6.17 -2.53
N TYR A 795 9.25 5.73 -1.71
CA TYR A 795 8.07 5.05 -2.20
C TYR A 795 7.05 6.12 -2.61
N ALA A 796 6.89 6.41 -3.90
CA ALA A 796 6.03 7.50 -4.37
C ALA A 796 4.52 7.18 -4.37
N PHE A 797 4.14 5.93 -4.13
CA PHE A 797 2.77 5.43 -4.35
C PHE A 797 1.94 5.29 -3.07
N GLY A 798 2.51 5.70 -1.93
CA GLY A 798 1.91 5.44 -0.63
C GLY A 798 0.83 6.43 -0.21
N ASN A 799 -0.08 6.84 -1.08
CA ASN A 799 -1.36 7.46 -0.66
C ASN A 799 -2.51 7.08 -1.60
N ILE A 800 -2.26 6.13 -2.49
CA ILE A 800 -3.25 5.67 -3.44
C ILE A 800 -4.21 4.79 -2.64
N ARG A 801 -5.46 5.22 -2.53
CA ARG A 801 -6.53 4.39 -1.98
C ARG A 801 -6.86 3.29 -2.98
N ILE A 802 -7.52 2.23 -2.54
CA ILE A 802 -8.01 1.15 -3.38
C ILE A 802 -9.49 1.46 -3.69
N PRO A 803 -9.85 1.88 -4.91
CA PRO A 803 -11.24 2.14 -5.28
C PRO A 803 -12.16 0.92 -5.18
N ALA A 804 -13.47 1.21 -5.20
CA ALA A 804 -14.53 0.21 -5.22
C ALA A 804 -14.33 -0.79 -6.36
N GLY A 805 -14.61 -2.06 -6.09
CA GLY A 805 -14.56 -3.13 -7.06
C GLY A 805 -13.17 -3.74 -7.29
N GLN A 806 -12.10 -3.12 -6.78
CA GLN A 806 -10.72 -3.60 -6.91
C GLN A 806 -10.33 -4.57 -5.80
N LEU A 807 -9.18 -5.23 -5.96
CA LEU A 807 -8.80 -6.35 -5.11
C LEU A 807 -7.57 -6.06 -4.24
N MET A 808 -7.57 -6.64 -3.05
CA MET A 808 -6.45 -6.69 -2.13
C MET A 808 -6.20 -8.14 -1.70
N TYR A 809 -4.96 -8.57 -1.70
CA TYR A 809 -4.54 -9.86 -1.17
C TYR A 809 -3.67 -9.66 0.06
N TYR A 810 -3.87 -10.50 1.06
CA TYR A 810 -3.01 -10.54 2.23
C TYR A 810 -2.65 -11.97 2.64
N CYS A 811 -1.38 -12.17 2.97
CA CYS A 811 -0.86 -13.42 3.50
C CYS A 811 0.05 -13.11 4.71
N PRO A 812 -0.41 -13.36 5.97
CA PRO A 812 0.32 -12.95 7.16
C PRO A 812 1.64 -13.69 7.39
N ASN A 813 1.74 -14.95 6.97
CA ASN A 813 2.89 -15.82 7.19
C ASN A 813 3.45 -16.38 5.87
N ALA A 814 3.46 -15.53 4.84
CA ALA A 814 3.87 -15.86 3.47
C ALA A 814 5.17 -16.65 3.39
N LEU A 815 6.21 -16.20 4.10
CA LEU A 815 7.56 -16.72 3.99
C LEU A 815 8.22 -16.84 5.36
N LYS A 816 9.10 -17.82 5.52
CA LYS A 816 10.03 -17.94 6.64
C LYS A 816 11.45 -17.94 6.10
N THR A 817 12.34 -17.21 6.76
CA THR A 817 13.76 -17.18 6.46
C THR A 817 14.59 -17.34 7.74
N GLY A 818 15.89 -17.61 7.60
CA GLY A 818 16.78 -17.84 8.74
C GLY A 818 16.51 -19.15 9.47
N SER A 819 17.41 -19.52 10.38
CA SER A 819 17.35 -20.80 11.09
C SER A 819 17.29 -20.68 12.62
N ALA A 820 17.68 -19.55 13.21
CA ALA A 820 17.75 -19.41 14.68
C ALA A 820 17.80 -17.93 15.15
N PRO A 821 16.64 -17.30 15.43
CA PRO A 821 15.27 -17.75 15.18
C PRO A 821 14.90 -17.68 13.70
N GLU A 822 13.87 -18.45 13.32
CA GLU A 822 13.18 -18.24 12.04
C GLU A 822 12.52 -16.86 12.02
N VAL A 823 12.40 -16.25 10.85
CA VAL A 823 11.77 -14.95 10.64
C VAL A 823 10.58 -15.12 9.73
N GLY A 824 9.38 -14.81 10.22
CA GLY A 824 8.14 -14.81 9.44
C GLY A 824 7.91 -13.48 8.71
N TRP A 825 7.52 -13.54 7.44
CA TRP A 825 7.24 -12.39 6.57
C TRP A 825 5.80 -12.41 6.10
N SER A 826 5.19 -11.24 5.94
CA SER A 826 3.88 -11.09 5.32
C SER A 826 3.98 -10.54 3.90
N VAL A 827 2.99 -10.89 3.08
CA VAL A 827 2.79 -10.34 1.74
C VAL A 827 1.46 -9.59 1.68
N ALA A 828 1.49 -8.40 1.11
CA ALA A 828 0.30 -7.65 0.72
C ALA A 828 0.36 -7.34 -0.77
N ILE A 829 -0.74 -7.51 -1.49
CA ILE A 829 -0.87 -7.14 -2.89
C ILE A 829 -2.12 -6.30 -3.05
N ARG A 830 -2.06 -5.24 -3.84
CA ARG A 830 -3.24 -4.55 -4.35
C ARG A 830 -3.25 -4.64 -5.86
N ASP A 831 -4.36 -5.08 -6.41
CA ASP A 831 -4.61 -5.16 -7.83
C ASP A 831 -5.67 -4.12 -8.18
N LEU A 832 -5.20 -3.02 -8.76
CA LEU A 832 -6.02 -1.84 -9.02
C LEU A 832 -6.69 -1.90 -10.39
N VAL A 833 -6.44 -2.95 -11.17
CA VAL A 833 -6.95 -3.10 -12.54
C VAL A 833 -7.90 -4.28 -12.68
N SER A 834 -7.92 -5.18 -11.70
CA SER A 834 -8.97 -6.18 -11.51
C SER A 834 -10.22 -5.53 -10.90
N SER A 835 -10.94 -4.71 -11.67
CA SER A 835 -12.30 -4.30 -11.32
C SER A 835 -13.26 -5.41 -11.71
N ARG A 836 -14.17 -5.80 -10.81
CA ARG A 836 -15.25 -6.76 -11.11
C ARG A 836 -16.65 -6.17 -11.01
N SER A 837 -16.77 -4.85 -10.94
CA SER A 837 -18.06 -4.17 -10.93
C SER A 837 -18.50 -3.80 -12.35
N GLU A 838 -19.74 -4.15 -12.70
CA GLU A 838 -20.48 -3.67 -13.89
C GLU A 838 -19.83 -3.98 -15.25
N GLY A 839 -19.01 -5.04 -15.36
CA GLY A 839 -18.34 -5.38 -16.61
C GLY A 839 -17.39 -4.26 -17.09
N SER A 840 -16.73 -3.59 -16.16
CA SER A 840 -15.63 -2.66 -16.40
C SER A 840 -14.31 -3.35 -16.05
N MET A 841 -13.29 -3.23 -16.91
CA MET A 841 -11.92 -3.47 -16.47
C MET A 841 -11.48 -2.28 -15.62
N GLY A 842 -10.70 -2.52 -14.57
CA GLY A 842 -10.18 -1.45 -13.73
C GLY A 842 -9.19 -0.59 -14.52
N GLU A 843 -9.16 0.69 -14.21
CA GLU A 843 -8.18 1.62 -14.78
C GLU A 843 -7.04 1.83 -13.79
N ALA A 844 -5.83 2.01 -14.33
CA ALA A 844 -4.68 2.33 -13.51
C ALA A 844 -4.95 3.67 -12.79
N VAL A 845 -4.71 3.70 -11.48
CA VAL A 845 -5.06 4.87 -10.68
C VAL A 845 -4.02 5.96 -10.92
N ASN A 846 -4.48 7.13 -11.37
CA ASN A 846 -3.63 8.30 -11.57
C ASN A 846 -2.96 8.69 -10.25
N ILE A 847 -1.67 9.04 -10.32
CA ILE A 847 -0.88 9.41 -9.16
C ILE A 847 -1.05 10.92 -8.96
N PRO A 848 -1.80 11.37 -7.93
CA PRO A 848 -2.31 12.74 -7.90
C PRO A 848 -1.23 13.80 -7.63
N ASN A 849 -0.04 13.42 -7.15
CA ASN A 849 1.08 14.33 -6.86
C ASN A 849 2.34 13.50 -6.55
N GLY A 850 3.22 13.25 -7.52
CA GLY A 850 4.46 12.51 -7.29
C GLY A 850 5.41 12.53 -8.48
N ASP A 851 6.44 13.37 -8.36
CA ASP A 851 7.62 13.52 -9.24
C ASP A 851 8.51 12.25 -9.16
N TRP A 852 7.93 11.04 -9.32
CA TRP A 852 8.70 9.78 -9.25
C TRP A 852 9.55 9.57 -10.50
N ARG A 853 9.18 10.21 -11.61
CA ARG A 853 10.09 10.52 -12.71
C ARG A 853 10.54 11.96 -12.52
N ASP A 854 11.85 12.22 -12.63
CA ASP A 854 12.37 13.59 -12.61
C ASP A 854 11.52 14.48 -13.55
N SER A 855 11.12 15.67 -13.08
CA SER A 855 10.41 16.72 -13.82
C SER A 855 11.04 17.18 -15.14
N LYS A 856 12.14 16.55 -15.58
CA LYS A 856 12.87 16.79 -16.83
C LYS A 856 12.44 15.92 -18.00
N ASP A 857 11.47 15.01 -17.85
CA ASP A 857 10.78 14.41 -19.00
C ASP A 857 9.87 15.46 -19.67
N ALA A 858 10.52 16.46 -20.31
CA ALA A 858 9.98 17.68 -20.88
C ALA A 858 9.07 17.49 -22.11
N ASN A 859 8.60 16.27 -22.37
CA ASN A 859 7.85 15.92 -23.58
C ASN A 859 6.33 15.85 -23.38
N GLY A 860 5.81 16.18 -22.18
CA GLY A 860 4.37 16.20 -21.93
C GLY A 860 3.69 14.83 -22.00
N THR A 861 4.45 13.73 -21.96
CA THR A 861 3.87 12.38 -21.86
C THR A 861 3.18 12.20 -20.50
N PRO A 862 1.90 11.79 -20.47
CA PRO A 862 1.19 11.58 -19.21
C PRO A 862 1.92 10.56 -18.35
N LEU A 863 2.05 10.84 -17.06
CA LEU A 863 2.64 9.92 -16.10
C LEU A 863 1.80 8.63 -16.06
N PRO A 864 2.42 7.45 -16.12
CA PRO A 864 1.66 6.21 -16.10
C PRO A 864 1.01 6.02 -14.71
N GLY A 865 -0.23 5.55 -14.71
CA GLY A 865 -0.98 5.26 -13.48
C GLY A 865 -0.48 4.00 -12.77
N LEU A 866 -0.81 3.84 -11.49
CA LEU A 866 -0.51 2.60 -10.75
C LEU A 866 -1.55 1.53 -11.09
N ALA A 867 -1.10 0.41 -11.66
CA ALA A 867 -1.97 -0.73 -11.98
C ALA A 867 -2.01 -1.78 -10.85
N GLY A 868 -0.90 -1.98 -10.16
CA GLY A 868 -0.81 -2.96 -9.08
C GLY A 868 0.46 -2.81 -8.27
N GLU A 869 0.44 -3.39 -7.09
CA GLU A 869 1.59 -3.38 -6.20
C GLU A 869 1.68 -4.65 -5.37
N PHE A 870 2.89 -5.19 -5.25
CA PHE A 870 3.27 -6.26 -4.35
C PHE A 870 4.20 -5.71 -3.27
N GLN A 871 3.99 -6.13 -2.02
CA GLN A 871 4.83 -5.76 -0.90
C GLN A 871 5.21 -7.00 -0.08
N LEU A 872 6.50 -7.16 0.19
CA LEU A 872 7.02 -8.15 1.15
C LEU A 872 7.55 -7.41 2.39
N ARG A 873 7.02 -7.72 3.57
CA ARG A 873 7.14 -6.84 4.75
C ARG A 873 7.08 -7.57 6.08
N CYS A 874 7.28 -6.79 7.14
CA CYS A 874 7.11 -7.15 8.55
C CYS A 874 7.83 -8.45 8.93
N PRO A 875 9.16 -8.55 8.70
CA PRO A 875 9.93 -9.68 9.19
C PRO A 875 9.83 -9.72 10.71
N LEU A 876 9.29 -10.80 11.27
CA LEU A 876 9.20 -11.00 12.72
C LEU A 876 9.95 -12.28 13.14
N PRO A 877 10.81 -12.21 14.14
CA PRO A 877 11.47 -13.39 14.67
C PRO A 877 10.46 -14.25 15.43
N LEU A 878 10.39 -15.53 15.07
CA LEU A 878 9.60 -16.54 15.75
C LEU A 878 10.46 -17.10 16.89
N THR A 879 10.23 -16.59 18.10
CA THR A 879 11.02 -16.98 19.28
C THR A 879 10.13 -17.42 20.45
N ASP A 880 10.66 -18.34 21.23
CA ASP A 880 10.17 -18.80 22.54
C ASP A 880 10.75 -17.98 23.71
N LEU A 881 11.38 -16.83 23.44
CA LEU A 881 12.01 -16.00 24.47
C LEU A 881 11.00 -15.40 25.46
N ALA A 882 9.73 -15.30 25.07
CA ALA A 882 8.68 -14.79 25.91
C ALA A 882 8.18 -15.89 26.87
N ALA A 883 8.35 -15.68 28.18
CA ALA A 883 7.37 -16.18 29.11
C ALA A 883 6.07 -15.41 28.83
N SER A 884 5.09 -16.05 28.20
CA SER A 884 3.79 -15.47 27.91
C SER A 884 3.23 -14.82 29.18
N GLY A 885 2.90 -13.53 29.13
CA GLY A 885 2.36 -12.79 30.27
C GLY A 885 3.38 -12.21 31.27
N SER A 886 4.66 -12.07 30.89
CA SER A 886 5.63 -11.28 31.67
C SER A 886 5.34 -9.78 31.53
N TYR A 887 4.75 -9.19 32.57
CA TYR A 887 4.45 -7.77 32.65
C TYR A 887 5.34 -7.08 33.67
N LEU A 888 5.82 -5.89 33.33
CA LEU A 888 6.46 -4.99 34.27
C LEU A 888 5.44 -3.98 34.77
N THR A 889 5.42 -3.77 36.08
CA THR A 889 4.48 -2.84 36.71
C THR A 889 5.22 -1.57 37.09
N ASN A 890 4.68 -0.42 36.67
CA ASN A 890 5.11 0.86 37.19
C ASN A 890 4.64 1.00 38.65
N PRO A 891 5.54 1.10 39.64
CA PRO A 891 5.18 1.07 41.06
C PRO A 891 4.36 2.30 41.51
N LEU A 892 4.38 3.40 40.74
CA LEU A 892 3.63 4.62 41.06
C LEU A 892 2.23 4.62 40.46
N THR A 893 2.10 4.20 39.20
CA THR A 893 0.83 4.29 38.46
C THR A 893 0.05 2.98 38.46
N GLY A 894 0.70 1.85 38.79
CA GLY A 894 0.14 0.51 38.64
C GLY A 894 0.00 0.06 37.18
N HIS A 895 0.45 0.88 36.21
CA HIS A 895 0.38 0.55 34.80
C HIS A 895 1.30 -0.63 34.47
N GLN A 896 0.79 -1.57 33.67
CA GLN A 896 1.52 -2.76 33.27
C GLN A 896 1.90 -2.72 31.80
N THR A 897 3.14 -3.08 31.49
CA THR A 897 3.62 -3.19 30.11
C THR A 897 4.28 -4.55 29.88
N PRO A 898 3.92 -5.29 28.81
CA PRO A 898 4.54 -6.57 28.50
C PRO A 898 6.03 -6.39 28.14
N GLN A 899 6.88 -7.31 28.59
CA GLN A 899 8.31 -7.27 28.26
C GLN A 899 8.61 -7.43 26.77
N ILE A 900 7.82 -8.28 26.10
CA ILE A 900 7.81 -8.38 24.64
C ILE A 900 6.41 -7.99 24.20
N PRO A 901 6.23 -6.82 23.57
CA PRO A 901 4.90 -6.33 23.23
C PRO A 901 4.26 -7.18 22.12
N PRO A 902 2.92 -7.33 22.13
CA PRO A 902 2.22 -7.81 20.96
C PRO A 902 2.39 -6.81 19.82
N LEU A 903 2.43 -7.31 18.59
CA LEU A 903 2.38 -6.47 17.39
C LEU A 903 1.08 -5.65 17.41
N PRO A 904 1.09 -4.34 17.14
CA PRO A 904 -0.12 -3.54 17.02
C PRO A 904 -0.84 -3.83 15.69
N PRO A 905 -2.19 -3.73 15.63
CA PRO A 905 -2.98 -3.95 14.40
C PRO A 905 -2.48 -3.15 13.21
N ASP A 906 -2.03 -1.94 13.51
CA ASP A 906 -1.55 -0.93 12.57
C ASP A 906 -0.25 -1.30 11.81
N MET A 907 0.37 -2.43 12.12
CA MET A 907 1.61 -2.93 11.49
C MET A 907 1.38 -4.03 10.44
N LEU A 908 0.15 -4.20 9.95
CA LEU A 908 -0.08 -4.74 8.59
C LEU A 908 0.76 -3.98 7.56
#